data_AF-A0A177BAW8-F1
#
_entry.id   AF-A0A177BAW8-F1
#
_cell.length_a   1.000
_cell.length_b   1.000
_cell.length_c   1.000
_cell.angle_alpha   90.00
_cell.angle_beta   90.00
_cell.angle_gamma   90.00
#
_symmetry.space_group_name_H-M   'P 1'
#
loop_
_entity.id
_entity.type
_entity.pdbx_description
1 polymer ?
#
loop_
_entity_poly.entity_id
_entity_poly.type
_entity_poly.pdbx_seq_one_letter_code
_entity_poly.pdbx_strand_id
1 'polypeptide(L)'
;MVDKLNTIKHKHALFFEDEKQYKEAEEKFIEAGKPKEAVLMYFLQLMGTGDWYLQAKDWTSAREVAEKYVPETLGDVLIGEAKLMFAQKNYSQGEALFLRAKMVNICIEMYQEAEMWEDALRLCKEYLPNKMTMLERKYEEYMASAGKQIGAEKIIKQARIYESSGQYTEAVSTFMKLTKEHTSDTNLLIKVWNRARELSLKFLGSSESTRISELVATKLIGIGKQLNVNLNITYTRGVNFSSFFGNFMATLKKMILEIFFAEKLASEVYLSLGLHKKAIFALVDGKHWERALKLAANIDLKLHELIETKFKKSLVNAGKVDQLVEVDPEAAVKVYASNGQWDKCFKLAERMVIFLKLSHQTLVTKKVSISNNYNCSDGKHMLGQYITICANSLIEKEDGIESLMVFCKYGIVTMTENIKLYKAIFANIIEKVELKNYGIWAALRTLFFKLYTSTDWSQESKEILSSSSITNINKIFEPYFLVSHYGAIRATCMDQAQGMKLAAKLSLACLRFCDIIPQDKAFYDAGSICKAAGVENVAFVLLNHFVDISEAIIEASNKNFLDISEFTSKTDFMCESKIPTKCYCSDTTVESIREWLLATSINTNIEQTLPVEANNKFESTLPQNSKFTDACIISGYPLEHSAIKFKNSSNMANKDDWNKYVMNAKVSKSDECQNVMTFIDKWNGPPTSPSSLTLI
;
A
#
# COMPACT_ATOMS: atom_id res chain seq x y z
N MET A 1 -48.90 11.40 -19.09
CA MET A 1 -48.91 12.87 -19.34
C MET A 1 -48.81 13.68 -18.04
N VAL A 2 -49.48 13.25 -16.96
CA VAL A 2 -49.48 13.94 -15.64
C VAL A 2 -48.06 14.11 -15.05
N ASP A 3 -47.19 13.10 -15.11
CA ASP A 3 -45.83 13.21 -14.57
C ASP A 3 -44.94 14.24 -15.30
N LYS A 4 -45.10 14.36 -16.62
CA LYS A 4 -44.36 15.37 -17.40
C LYS A 4 -44.85 16.78 -17.05
N LEU A 5 -46.14 16.96 -16.80
CA LEU A 5 -46.71 18.24 -16.38
C LEU A 5 -46.24 18.64 -14.97
N ASN A 6 -46.24 17.70 -14.01
CA ASN A 6 -45.74 17.96 -12.66
C ASN A 6 -44.23 18.28 -12.66
N THR A 7 -43.46 17.60 -13.53
CA THR A 7 -42.03 17.90 -13.71
C THR A 7 -41.80 19.29 -14.28
N ILE A 8 -42.64 19.75 -15.23
CA ILE A 8 -42.55 21.12 -15.77
C ILE A 8 -42.94 22.15 -14.71
N LYS A 9 -44.02 21.92 -13.96
CA LYS A 9 -44.46 22.80 -12.87
C LYS A 9 -43.41 22.91 -11.76
N HIS A 10 -42.78 21.80 -11.39
CA HIS A 10 -41.66 21.77 -10.45
C HIS A 10 -40.45 22.57 -10.95
N LYS A 11 -40.09 22.45 -12.25
CA LYS A 11 -39.02 23.28 -12.83
C LYS A 11 -39.37 24.78 -12.85
N HIS A 12 -40.64 25.12 -13.09
CA HIS A 12 -41.12 26.50 -12.95
C HIS A 12 -41.03 27.00 -11.51
N ALA A 13 -41.37 26.15 -10.52
CA ALA A 13 -41.28 26.51 -9.12
C ALA A 13 -39.82 26.81 -8.70
N LEU A 14 -38.86 25.98 -9.13
CA LEU A 14 -37.43 26.21 -8.91
C LEU A 14 -36.93 27.51 -9.58
N PHE A 15 -37.44 27.85 -10.76
CA PHE A 15 -37.10 29.10 -11.44
C PHE A 15 -37.56 30.33 -10.63
N PHE A 16 -38.81 30.32 -10.12
CA PHE A 16 -39.31 31.41 -9.27
C PHE A 16 -38.59 31.49 -7.92
N GLU A 17 -38.12 30.36 -7.37
CA GLU A 17 -37.25 30.34 -6.20
C GLU A 17 -35.91 31.05 -6.46
N ASP A 18 -35.27 30.77 -7.60
CA ASP A 18 -34.02 31.44 -8.02
C ASP A 18 -34.20 32.95 -8.22
N GLU A 19 -35.38 33.37 -8.70
CA GLU A 19 -35.77 34.79 -8.85
C GLU A 19 -36.25 35.45 -7.54
N LYS A 20 -36.30 34.71 -6.42
CA LYS A 20 -36.76 35.16 -5.08
C LYS A 20 -38.24 35.55 -5.03
N GLN A 21 -39.03 35.00 -5.93
CA GLN A 21 -40.48 35.16 -6.02
C GLN A 21 -41.19 34.05 -5.24
N TYR A 22 -41.09 34.11 -3.91
CA TYR A 22 -41.46 33.00 -3.03
C TYR A 22 -42.95 32.64 -3.04
N LYS A 23 -43.86 33.61 -3.18
CA LYS A 23 -45.31 33.34 -3.23
C LYS A 23 -45.74 32.61 -4.50
N GLU A 24 -45.16 33.00 -5.64
CA GLU A 24 -45.44 32.39 -6.94
C GLU A 24 -44.78 31.00 -7.05
N ALA A 25 -43.60 30.83 -6.45
CA ALA A 25 -42.94 29.54 -6.30
C ALA A 25 -43.75 28.57 -5.43
N GLU A 26 -44.28 29.03 -4.29
CA GLU A 26 -45.10 28.24 -3.37
C GLU A 26 -46.33 27.64 -4.08
N GLU A 27 -47.10 28.46 -4.81
CA GLU A 27 -48.26 28.00 -5.57
C GLU A 27 -47.88 26.91 -6.57
N LYS A 28 -46.75 27.07 -7.27
CA LYS A 28 -46.27 26.10 -8.26
C LYS A 28 -45.73 24.81 -7.65
N PHE A 29 -45.13 24.85 -6.46
CA PHE A 29 -44.73 23.66 -5.71
C PHE A 29 -45.95 22.87 -5.19
N ILE A 30 -47.00 23.56 -4.73
CA ILE A 30 -48.25 22.93 -4.31
C ILE A 30 -48.95 22.29 -5.50
N GLU A 31 -49.06 23.02 -6.63
CA GLU A 31 -49.62 22.49 -7.88
C GLU A 31 -48.83 21.31 -8.47
N ALA A 32 -47.52 21.23 -8.20
CA ALA A 32 -46.66 20.12 -8.60
C ALA A 32 -46.79 18.89 -7.68
N GLY A 33 -47.61 18.97 -6.62
CA GLY A 33 -47.82 17.89 -5.66
C GLY A 33 -46.66 17.73 -4.66
N LYS A 34 -45.81 18.75 -4.52
CA LYS A 34 -44.61 18.71 -3.68
C LYS A 34 -44.59 19.84 -2.63
N PRO A 35 -45.56 19.87 -1.70
CA PRO A 35 -45.65 20.92 -0.68
C PRO A 35 -44.49 20.90 0.34
N LYS A 36 -43.80 19.75 0.51
CA LYS A 36 -42.58 19.66 1.33
C LYS A 36 -41.48 20.58 0.79
N GLU A 37 -41.31 20.64 -0.53
CA GLU A 37 -40.31 21.51 -1.17
C GLU A 37 -40.71 23.00 -1.05
N ALA A 38 -42.01 23.32 -1.00
CA ALA A 38 -42.48 24.69 -0.74
C ALA A 38 -42.13 25.17 0.69
N VAL A 39 -42.35 24.32 1.70
CA VAL A 39 -41.94 24.61 3.10
C VAL A 39 -40.42 24.73 3.19
N LEU A 40 -39.72 23.84 2.48
CA LEU A 40 -38.27 23.81 2.43
C LEU A 40 -37.71 25.04 1.72
N MET A 41 -38.29 25.58 0.65
CA MET A 41 -37.83 26.83 0.03
C MET A 41 -37.70 27.98 1.07
N TYR A 42 -38.63 28.09 2.02
CA TYR A 42 -38.55 29.08 3.10
C TYR A 42 -37.47 28.76 4.17
N PHE A 43 -36.97 27.52 4.23
CA PHE A 43 -36.06 26.99 5.27
C PHE A 43 -34.64 26.66 4.75
N LEU A 44 -34.54 26.12 3.54
CA LEU A 44 -33.47 25.23 3.05
C LEU A 44 -32.40 25.99 2.27
N GLN A 45 -32.58 27.28 1.99
CA GLN A 45 -31.54 28.07 1.34
C GLN A 45 -30.26 28.20 2.19
N LEU A 46 -30.23 27.68 3.42
CA LEU A 46 -29.12 27.89 4.38
C LEU A 46 -28.73 26.70 5.27
N MET A 47 -29.29 25.50 5.06
CA MET A 47 -28.99 24.29 5.88
C MET A 47 -27.50 23.88 5.92
N GLY A 48 -26.64 24.49 5.10
CA GLY A 48 -25.18 24.28 5.12
C GLY A 48 -24.39 25.10 6.15
N THR A 49 -25.03 26.01 6.90
CA THR A 49 -24.34 26.89 7.89
C THR A 49 -24.95 26.74 9.28
N GLY A 50 -24.10 26.71 10.31
CA GLY A 50 -24.46 26.36 11.69
C GLY A 50 -25.43 27.30 12.42
N ASP A 51 -25.99 28.32 11.76
CA ASP A 51 -26.86 29.35 12.35
C ASP A 51 -27.94 29.84 11.35
N TRP A 52 -28.43 28.93 10.51
CA TRP A 52 -29.33 29.23 9.38
C TRP A 52 -30.66 29.91 9.75
N TYR A 53 -31.12 29.76 10.99
CA TYR A 53 -32.40 30.30 11.48
C TYR A 53 -32.40 31.83 11.68
N LEU A 54 -31.22 32.49 11.65
CA LEU A 54 -31.08 33.95 11.77
C LEU A 54 -31.33 34.71 10.46
N GLN A 55 -31.43 34.02 9.32
CA GLN A 55 -31.47 34.63 7.98
C GLN A 55 -32.77 34.34 7.21
N ALA A 56 -33.65 33.47 7.72
CA ALA A 56 -34.96 33.20 7.12
C ALA A 56 -35.91 34.40 7.32
N LYS A 57 -36.48 34.91 6.23
CA LYS A 57 -37.24 36.16 6.22
C LYS A 57 -38.73 36.02 6.57
N ASP A 58 -39.37 34.88 6.33
CA ASP A 58 -40.82 34.72 6.49
C ASP A 58 -41.22 33.35 7.09
N TRP A 59 -41.07 33.23 8.43
CA TRP A 59 -41.48 32.04 9.20
C TRP A 59 -43.01 31.84 9.26
N THR A 60 -43.76 32.93 9.16
CA THR A 60 -45.23 32.94 9.19
C THR A 60 -45.81 32.17 8.00
N SER A 61 -45.34 32.45 6.79
CA SER A 61 -45.77 31.79 5.56
C SER A 61 -45.37 30.30 5.56
N ALA A 62 -44.14 29.99 6.00
CA ALA A 62 -43.69 28.60 6.15
C ALA A 62 -44.56 27.78 7.11
N ARG A 63 -45.02 28.39 8.21
CA ARG A 63 -45.93 27.76 9.18
C ARG A 63 -47.30 27.52 8.56
N GLU A 64 -47.89 28.52 7.89
CA GLU A 64 -49.21 28.40 7.27
C GLU A 64 -49.26 27.26 6.23
N VAL A 65 -48.23 27.14 5.39
CA VAL A 65 -48.10 26.06 4.40
C VAL A 65 -47.93 24.71 5.08
N ALA A 66 -47.09 24.64 6.13
CA ALA A 66 -46.88 23.41 6.89
C ALA A 66 -48.17 22.96 7.62
N GLU A 67 -48.88 23.86 8.31
CA GLU A 67 -50.13 23.52 9.00
C GLU A 67 -51.22 23.02 8.04
N LYS A 68 -51.30 23.61 6.83
CA LYS A 68 -52.37 23.32 5.87
C LYS A 68 -52.11 22.11 4.97
N TYR A 69 -50.87 21.90 4.54
CA TYR A 69 -50.53 20.88 3.53
C TYR A 69 -49.61 19.76 4.04
N VAL A 70 -48.77 20.02 5.05
CA VAL A 70 -47.79 19.04 5.57
C VAL A 70 -47.61 19.17 7.09
N PRO A 71 -48.57 18.69 7.90
CA PRO A 71 -48.51 18.83 9.36
C PRO A 71 -47.35 18.07 10.00
N GLU A 72 -46.78 17.08 9.31
CA GLU A 72 -45.58 16.36 9.75
C GLU A 72 -44.36 17.27 9.92
N THR A 73 -44.19 18.26 9.02
CA THR A 73 -43.03 19.17 9.01
C THR A 73 -43.24 20.41 9.91
N LEU A 74 -44.43 20.56 10.51
CA LEU A 74 -44.75 21.70 11.36
C LEU A 74 -43.85 21.78 12.60
N GLY A 75 -43.48 20.63 13.17
CA GLY A 75 -42.58 20.58 14.32
C GLY A 75 -41.22 21.22 14.04
N ASP A 76 -40.66 20.95 12.86
CA ASP A 76 -39.34 21.48 12.45
C ASP A 76 -39.38 23.00 12.22
N VAL A 77 -40.49 23.52 11.67
CA VAL A 77 -40.70 24.96 11.48
C VAL A 77 -40.78 25.68 12.84
N LEU A 78 -41.53 25.12 13.80
CA LEU A 78 -41.66 25.68 15.15
C LEU A 78 -40.33 25.70 15.92
N ILE A 79 -39.50 24.68 15.75
CA ILE A 79 -38.15 24.61 16.35
C ILE A 79 -37.25 25.73 15.80
N GLY A 80 -37.27 25.96 14.48
CA GLY A 80 -36.47 27.01 13.84
C GLY A 80 -36.84 28.41 14.33
N GLU A 81 -38.14 28.71 14.42
CA GLU A 81 -38.64 29.99 14.92
C GLU A 81 -38.37 30.18 16.42
N ALA A 82 -38.48 29.12 17.21
CA ALA A 82 -38.14 29.16 18.63
C ALA A 82 -36.65 29.52 18.84
N LYS A 83 -35.74 28.97 18.04
CA LYS A 83 -34.31 29.32 18.08
C LYS A 83 -34.06 30.78 17.72
N LEU A 84 -34.77 31.33 16.74
CA LEU A 84 -34.70 32.76 16.40
C LEU A 84 -35.12 33.64 17.58
N MET A 85 -36.21 33.28 18.27
CA MET A 85 -36.68 34.03 19.45
C MET A 85 -35.65 34.02 20.59
N PHE A 86 -34.97 32.90 20.83
CA PHE A 86 -33.86 32.83 21.79
C PHE A 86 -32.69 33.72 21.38
N ALA A 87 -32.33 33.75 20.11
CA ALA A 87 -31.29 34.66 19.59
C ALA A 87 -31.68 36.15 19.77
N GLN A 88 -32.98 36.46 19.66
CA GLN A 88 -33.52 37.80 19.93
C GLN A 88 -33.73 38.11 21.43
N LYS A 89 -33.33 37.19 22.33
CA LYS A 89 -33.52 37.26 23.80
C LYS A 89 -35.00 37.27 24.24
N ASN A 90 -35.91 36.89 23.37
CA ASN A 90 -37.32 36.76 23.68
C ASN A 90 -37.64 35.32 24.12
N TYR A 91 -37.10 34.95 25.28
CA TYR A 91 -37.09 33.57 25.75
C TYR A 91 -38.48 32.99 26.03
N SER A 92 -39.44 33.81 26.48
CA SER A 92 -40.80 33.36 26.80
C SER A 92 -41.58 32.91 25.56
N GLN A 93 -41.45 33.63 24.45
CA GLN A 93 -42.09 33.25 23.18
C GLN A 93 -41.40 32.02 22.57
N GLY A 94 -40.07 31.93 22.67
CA GLY A 94 -39.31 30.75 22.25
C GLY A 94 -39.68 29.49 23.05
N GLU A 95 -39.82 29.60 24.38
CA GLU A 95 -40.24 28.52 25.27
C GLU A 95 -41.62 27.98 24.85
N ALA A 96 -42.60 28.87 24.64
CA ALA A 96 -43.94 28.47 24.22
C ALA A 96 -43.95 27.70 22.88
N LEU A 97 -43.10 28.11 21.93
CA LEU A 97 -42.96 27.44 20.64
C LEU A 97 -42.30 26.04 20.78
N PHE A 98 -41.26 25.92 21.59
CA PHE A 98 -40.63 24.61 21.88
C PHE A 98 -41.57 23.64 22.61
N LEU A 99 -42.40 24.16 23.53
CA LEU A 99 -43.42 23.36 24.21
C LEU A 99 -44.51 22.89 23.22
N ARG A 100 -44.95 23.75 22.30
CA ARG A 100 -45.90 23.39 21.23
C ARG A 100 -45.33 22.34 20.27
N ALA A 101 -44.03 22.40 20.00
CA ALA A 101 -43.32 21.38 19.22
C ALA A 101 -43.00 20.09 20.02
N LYS A 102 -43.35 20.04 21.32
CA LYS A 102 -43.02 18.95 22.27
C LYS A 102 -41.51 18.68 22.42
N MET A 103 -40.67 19.67 22.13
CA MET A 103 -39.21 19.55 22.15
C MET A 103 -38.59 20.27 23.37
N VAL A 104 -39.04 19.91 24.58
CA VAL A 104 -38.59 20.54 25.83
C VAL A 104 -37.09 20.33 26.09
N ASN A 105 -36.54 19.22 25.61
CA ASN A 105 -35.11 18.92 25.72
C ASN A 105 -34.24 20.01 25.07
N ILE A 106 -34.61 20.47 23.87
CA ILE A 106 -33.86 21.50 23.14
C ILE A 106 -33.99 22.84 23.86
N CYS A 107 -35.15 23.16 24.42
CA CYS A 107 -35.37 24.38 25.20
C CYS A 107 -34.42 24.48 26.42
N ILE A 108 -34.26 23.38 27.16
CA ILE A 108 -33.34 23.31 28.32
C ILE A 108 -31.89 23.54 27.88
N GLU A 109 -31.46 22.93 26.77
CA GLU A 109 -30.11 23.13 26.22
C GLU A 109 -29.88 24.59 25.81
N MET A 110 -30.85 25.24 25.17
CA MET A 110 -30.77 26.67 24.81
C MET A 110 -30.67 27.59 26.04
N TYR A 111 -31.40 27.29 27.13
CA TYR A 111 -31.27 28.05 28.39
C TYR A 111 -29.91 27.83 29.07
N GLN A 112 -29.30 26.65 28.94
CA GLN A 112 -27.93 26.41 29.42
C GLN A 112 -26.90 27.24 28.64
N GLU A 113 -27.04 27.30 27.32
CA GLU A 113 -26.18 28.10 26.44
C GLU A 113 -26.33 29.62 26.72
N ALA A 114 -27.54 30.05 27.11
CA ALA A 114 -27.82 31.43 27.53
C ALA A 114 -27.44 31.72 29.00
N GLU A 115 -26.83 30.77 29.72
CA GLU A 115 -26.44 30.84 31.15
C GLU A 115 -27.62 31.10 32.12
N MET A 116 -28.86 30.85 31.70
CA MET A 116 -30.07 31.04 32.49
C MET A 116 -30.47 29.72 33.16
N TRP A 117 -29.66 29.30 34.12
CA TRP A 117 -29.78 28.00 34.79
C TRP A 117 -31.06 27.83 35.61
N GLU A 118 -31.60 28.91 36.17
CA GLU A 118 -32.82 28.88 36.97
C GLU A 118 -34.04 28.48 36.13
N ASP A 119 -34.16 29.05 34.92
CA ASP A 119 -35.23 28.70 33.97
C ASP A 119 -35.04 27.30 33.37
N ALA A 120 -33.79 26.89 33.10
CA ALA A 120 -33.48 25.53 32.66
C ALA A 120 -33.90 24.48 33.71
N LEU A 121 -33.62 24.74 34.99
CA LEU A 121 -33.98 23.87 36.11
C LEU A 121 -35.50 23.84 36.35
N ARG A 122 -36.18 24.99 36.21
CA ARG A 122 -37.65 25.08 36.27
C ARG A 122 -38.30 24.18 35.21
N LEU A 123 -37.92 24.35 33.95
CA LEU A 123 -38.44 23.57 32.82
C LEU A 123 -38.15 22.08 32.93
N CYS A 124 -36.95 21.72 33.37
CA CYS A 124 -36.59 20.31 33.59
C CYS A 124 -37.42 19.67 34.69
N LYS A 125 -37.68 20.39 35.78
CA LYS A 125 -38.51 19.90 36.89
C LYS A 125 -39.95 19.64 36.49
N GLU A 126 -40.50 20.51 35.64
CA GLU A 126 -41.92 20.47 35.26
C GLU A 126 -42.22 19.43 34.18
N TYR A 127 -41.35 19.30 33.17
CA TYR A 127 -41.64 18.47 31.99
C TYR A 127 -40.74 17.22 31.87
N LEU A 128 -39.57 17.19 32.53
CA LEU A 128 -38.54 16.15 32.36
C LEU A 128 -37.87 15.76 33.70
N PRO A 129 -38.64 15.29 34.72
CA PRO A 129 -38.10 15.01 36.06
C PRO A 129 -36.98 13.96 36.04
N ASN A 130 -37.00 13.02 35.09
CA ASN A 130 -35.97 11.98 34.94
C ASN A 130 -34.58 12.53 34.53
N LYS A 131 -34.50 13.76 34.00
CA LYS A 131 -33.23 14.41 33.62
C LYS A 131 -32.74 15.42 34.66
N MET A 132 -33.49 15.63 35.75
CA MET A 132 -33.20 16.64 36.77
C MET A 132 -31.84 16.43 37.43
N THR A 133 -31.54 15.21 37.88
CA THR A 133 -30.28 14.87 38.55
C THR A 133 -29.05 15.12 37.67
N MET A 134 -29.19 14.93 36.36
CA MET A 134 -28.12 15.21 35.39
C MET A 134 -27.92 16.72 35.21
N LEU A 135 -28.99 17.50 35.25
CA LEU A 135 -28.97 18.96 35.11
C LEU A 135 -28.41 19.65 36.36
N GLU A 136 -28.83 19.21 37.55
CA GLU A 136 -28.33 19.71 38.85
C GLU A 136 -26.81 19.51 38.95
N ARG A 137 -26.30 18.34 38.59
CA ARG A 137 -24.85 18.07 38.55
C ARG A 137 -24.11 19.02 37.60
N LYS A 138 -24.65 19.30 36.41
CA LYS A 138 -24.04 20.27 35.48
C LYS A 138 -24.00 21.68 36.06
N TYR A 139 -25.03 22.08 36.79
CA TYR A 139 -25.09 23.38 37.48
C TYR A 139 -24.07 23.47 38.63
N GLU A 140 -23.93 22.42 39.43
CA GLU A 140 -22.90 22.34 40.47
C GLU A 140 -21.48 22.43 39.91
N GLU A 141 -21.20 21.74 38.80
CA GLU A 141 -19.93 21.81 38.06
C GLU A 141 -19.66 23.24 37.53
N TYR A 142 -20.67 23.90 36.97
CA TYR A 142 -20.58 25.29 36.52
C TYR A 142 -20.23 26.23 37.68
N MET A 143 -20.97 26.15 38.79
CA MET A 143 -20.73 26.96 39.99
C MET A 143 -19.34 26.73 40.61
N ALA A 144 -18.88 25.48 40.65
CA ALA A 144 -17.54 25.15 41.13
C ALA A 144 -16.42 25.72 40.24
N SER A 145 -16.63 25.77 38.92
CA SER A 145 -15.69 26.36 37.97
C SER A 145 -15.63 27.89 38.06
N ALA A 146 -16.79 28.55 38.19
CA ALA A 146 -16.89 29.99 38.38
C ALA A 146 -16.25 30.45 39.69
N GLY A 147 -16.43 29.69 40.78
CA GLY A 147 -15.81 29.96 42.08
C GLY A 147 -14.27 29.94 42.03
N LYS A 148 -13.67 29.01 41.28
CA LYS A 148 -12.21 28.96 41.06
C LYS A 148 -11.73 30.22 40.33
N GLN A 149 -12.36 30.56 39.21
CA GLN A 149 -11.99 31.72 38.40
C GLN A 149 -12.01 33.04 39.18
N ILE A 150 -13.00 33.23 40.06
CA ILE A 150 -13.08 34.39 40.96
C ILE A 150 -11.90 34.43 41.95
N GLY A 151 -11.45 33.27 42.44
CA GLY A 151 -10.27 33.15 43.31
C GLY A 151 -8.98 33.56 42.61
N ALA A 152 -8.76 33.12 41.37
CA ALA A 152 -7.61 33.53 40.56
C ALA A 152 -7.60 35.03 40.26
N GLU A 153 -8.75 35.62 39.91
CA GLU A 153 -8.84 37.05 39.63
C GLU A 153 -8.49 37.91 40.85
N LYS A 154 -8.88 37.49 42.06
CA LYS A 154 -8.51 38.18 43.30
C LYS A 154 -6.99 38.21 43.50
N ILE A 155 -6.31 37.07 43.29
CA ILE A 155 -4.85 36.95 43.41
C ILE A 155 -4.14 37.84 42.37
N ILE A 156 -4.64 37.86 41.14
CA ILE A 156 -4.07 38.70 40.06
C ILE A 156 -4.26 40.19 40.34
N LYS A 157 -5.46 40.59 40.81
CA LYS A 157 -5.72 41.98 41.20
C LYS A 157 -4.79 42.41 42.33
N GLN A 158 -4.61 41.57 43.36
CA GLN A 158 -3.68 41.84 44.45
C GLN A 158 -2.23 42.01 43.96
N ALA A 159 -1.77 41.11 43.09
CA ALA A 159 -0.42 41.19 42.53
C ALA A 159 -0.20 42.43 41.65
N ARG A 160 -1.22 42.87 40.90
CA ARG A 160 -1.18 44.13 40.12
C ARG A 160 -1.14 45.37 41.00
N ILE A 161 -1.77 45.35 42.17
CA ILE A 161 -1.68 46.43 43.14
C ILE A 161 -0.22 46.56 43.63
N TYR A 162 0.43 45.45 43.97
CA TYR A 162 1.86 45.46 44.32
C TYR A 162 2.78 45.90 43.17
N GLU A 163 2.43 45.55 41.92
CA GLU A 163 3.15 46.03 40.73
C GLU A 163 3.03 47.55 40.59
N SER A 164 1.84 48.11 40.80
CA SER A 164 1.60 49.56 40.72
C SER A 164 2.23 50.35 41.87
N SER A 165 2.42 49.73 43.04
CA SER A 165 3.05 50.35 44.21
C SER A 165 4.59 50.23 44.21
N GLY A 166 5.19 49.62 43.18
CA GLY A 166 6.64 49.45 43.06
C GLY A 166 7.22 48.32 43.93
N GLN A 167 6.37 47.53 44.60
CA GLN A 167 6.75 46.39 45.43
C GLN A 167 6.89 45.13 44.55
N TYR A 168 7.94 45.09 43.74
CA TYR A 168 8.12 44.05 42.71
C TYR A 168 8.43 42.66 43.29
N THR A 169 9.09 42.57 44.44
CA THR A 169 9.36 41.30 45.15
C THR A 169 8.07 40.61 45.58
N GLU A 170 7.16 41.37 46.18
CA GLU A 170 5.86 40.93 46.70
C GLU A 170 4.91 40.63 45.54
N ALA A 171 4.91 41.46 44.48
CA ALA A 171 4.15 41.22 43.27
C ALA A 171 4.53 39.88 42.62
N VAL A 172 5.83 39.61 42.44
CA VAL A 172 6.32 38.35 41.87
C VAL A 172 5.98 37.16 42.76
N SER A 173 6.14 37.29 44.09
CA SER A 173 5.75 36.23 45.02
C SER A 173 4.25 35.90 44.95
N THR A 174 3.40 36.90 44.74
CA THR A 174 1.94 36.77 44.67
C THR A 174 1.50 36.17 43.34
N PHE A 175 2.11 36.58 42.23
CA PHE A 175 1.91 35.92 40.93
C PHE A 175 2.36 34.45 40.94
N MET A 176 3.42 34.12 41.67
CA MET A 176 3.91 32.74 41.79
C MET A 176 3.05 31.84 42.68
N LYS A 177 2.20 32.41 43.55
CA LYS A 177 1.20 31.65 44.32
C LYS A 177 0.06 31.13 43.45
N LEU A 178 -0.15 31.71 42.27
CA LEU A 178 -1.18 31.25 41.35
C LEU A 178 -0.82 29.86 40.79
N THR A 179 -1.68 28.88 41.05
CA THR A 179 -1.57 27.48 40.63
C THR A 179 -2.90 27.01 40.04
N LYS A 180 -2.95 25.78 39.49
CA LYS A 180 -4.17 25.17 38.94
C LYS A 180 -5.31 24.98 39.96
N GLU A 181 -5.03 25.05 41.26
CA GLU A 181 -6.06 25.02 42.29
C GLU A 181 -7.00 26.25 42.21
N HIS A 182 -6.47 27.34 41.66
CA HIS A 182 -7.13 28.63 41.58
C HIS A 182 -7.73 28.89 40.19
N THR A 183 -7.32 28.18 39.14
CA THR A 183 -7.90 28.37 37.79
C THR A 183 -7.74 27.13 36.92
N SER A 184 -8.76 26.85 36.11
CA SER A 184 -8.73 25.85 35.04
C SER A 184 -8.08 26.39 33.75
N ASP A 185 -7.91 27.71 33.62
CA ASP A 185 -7.31 28.33 32.42
C ASP A 185 -5.78 28.29 32.46
N THR A 186 -5.22 27.38 31.66
CA THR A 186 -3.78 27.18 31.46
C THR A 186 -3.11 28.37 30.80
N ASN A 187 -3.77 29.07 29.89
CA ASN A 187 -3.19 30.22 29.17
C ASN A 187 -3.01 31.42 30.11
N LEU A 188 -3.96 31.61 31.02
CA LEU A 188 -3.85 32.64 32.06
C LEU A 188 -2.67 32.35 33.01
N LEU A 189 -2.47 31.10 33.43
CA LEU A 189 -1.30 30.70 34.24
C LEU A 189 0.02 30.99 33.52
N ILE A 190 0.12 30.62 32.24
CA ILE A 190 1.32 30.88 31.41
C ILE A 190 1.61 32.39 31.33
N LYS A 191 0.58 33.22 31.08
CA LYS A 191 0.72 34.69 31.03
C LYS A 191 1.19 35.27 32.36
N VAL A 192 0.61 34.83 33.47
CA VAL A 192 0.92 35.33 34.81
C VAL A 192 2.35 34.97 35.23
N TRP A 193 2.78 33.72 35.02
CA TRP A 193 4.14 33.31 35.37
C TRP A 193 5.20 33.95 34.46
N ASN A 194 4.89 34.15 33.18
CA ASN A 194 5.76 34.92 32.29
C ASN A 194 5.88 36.39 32.73
N ARG A 195 4.78 37.01 33.17
CA ARG A 195 4.83 38.37 33.71
C ARG A 195 5.66 38.45 35.00
N ALA A 196 5.53 37.46 35.89
CA ALA A 196 6.35 37.35 37.09
C ALA A 196 7.86 37.25 36.75
N ARG A 197 8.20 36.48 35.72
CA ARG A 197 9.57 36.38 35.20
C ARG A 197 10.07 37.70 34.59
N GLU A 198 9.25 38.40 33.83
CA GLU A 198 9.63 39.70 33.25
C GLU A 198 9.92 40.74 34.32
N LEU A 199 9.08 40.79 35.36
CA LEU A 199 9.28 41.67 36.51
C LEU A 199 10.56 41.29 37.27
N SER A 200 10.84 39.99 37.43
CA SER A 200 12.09 39.54 38.06
C SER A 200 13.33 39.91 37.25
N LEU A 201 13.28 39.80 35.92
CA LEU A 201 14.39 40.17 35.04
C LEU A 201 14.67 41.68 35.03
N LYS A 202 13.62 42.51 35.14
CA LYS A 202 13.74 43.97 35.06
C LYS A 202 14.11 44.63 36.37
N PHE A 203 13.60 44.10 37.49
CA PHE A 203 13.63 44.82 38.77
C PHE A 203 14.26 44.04 39.93
N LEU A 204 14.56 42.75 39.78
CA LEU A 204 15.21 41.93 40.81
C LEU A 204 16.67 41.64 40.44
N GLY A 205 17.49 41.35 41.45
CA GLY A 205 18.92 41.02 41.27
C GLY A 205 19.14 39.74 40.45
N SER A 206 20.35 39.59 39.90
CA SER A 206 20.71 38.49 38.99
C SER A 206 20.51 37.08 39.59
N SER A 207 20.64 36.92 40.91
CA SER A 207 20.43 35.63 41.60
C SER A 207 18.95 35.27 41.79
N GLU A 208 18.10 36.25 42.14
CA GLU A 208 16.67 36.01 42.30
C GLU A 208 15.98 35.83 40.94
N SER A 209 16.40 36.59 39.92
CA SER A 209 15.86 36.47 38.58
C SER A 209 16.14 35.10 37.94
N THR A 210 17.32 34.52 38.16
CA THR A 210 17.66 33.17 37.66
C THR A 210 16.85 32.10 38.39
N ARG A 211 16.72 32.19 39.72
CA ARG A 211 15.90 31.28 40.54
C ARG A 211 14.43 31.30 40.12
N ILE A 212 13.86 32.49 39.94
CA ILE A 212 12.46 32.67 39.53
C ILE A 212 12.25 32.14 38.11
N SER A 213 13.20 32.39 37.20
CA SER A 213 13.14 31.88 35.82
C SER A 213 13.18 30.35 35.77
N GLU A 214 14.03 29.68 36.56
CA GLU A 214 14.05 28.22 36.63
C GLU A 214 12.75 27.64 37.24
N LEU A 215 12.19 28.29 38.26
CA LEU A 215 10.90 27.93 38.84
C LEU A 215 9.74 28.08 37.85
N VAL A 216 9.75 29.13 37.02
CA VAL A 216 8.75 29.31 35.96
C VAL A 216 8.88 28.21 34.89
N ALA A 217 10.10 27.91 34.43
CA ALA A 217 10.34 26.85 33.44
C ALA A 217 9.90 25.46 33.93
N THR A 218 10.18 25.12 35.20
CA THR A 218 9.76 23.85 35.79
C THR A 218 8.23 23.75 35.94
N LYS A 219 7.55 24.84 36.33
CA LYS A 219 6.09 24.90 36.38
C LYS A 219 5.46 24.75 34.98
N LEU A 220 6.04 25.36 33.95
CA LEU A 220 5.57 25.22 32.56
C LEU A 220 5.65 23.77 32.06
N ILE A 221 6.76 23.07 32.33
CA ILE A 221 6.89 21.62 32.01
C ILE A 221 5.88 20.79 32.81
N GLY A 222 5.68 21.12 34.09
CA GLY A 222 4.68 20.45 34.93
C GLY A 222 3.26 20.56 34.35
N ILE A 223 2.90 21.73 33.80
CA ILE A 223 1.63 21.90 33.08
C ILE A 223 1.59 21.03 31.83
N GLY A 224 2.65 21.03 31.00
CA GLY A 224 2.74 20.23 29.77
C GLY A 224 2.54 18.74 30.01
N LYS A 225 3.23 18.18 31.02
CA LYS A 225 3.10 16.76 31.41
C LYS A 225 1.68 16.40 31.84
N GLN A 226 1.05 17.23 32.67
CA GLN A 226 -0.33 16.98 33.11
C GLN A 226 -1.35 17.11 31.97
N LEU A 227 -1.16 18.07 31.07
CA LEU A 227 -1.98 18.20 29.87
C LEU A 227 -1.83 16.96 28.97
N ASN A 228 -0.65 16.36 28.89
CA ASN A 228 -0.41 15.12 28.16
C ASN A 228 -1.12 13.91 28.81
N VAL A 229 -1.17 13.84 30.15
CA VAL A 229 -1.99 12.84 30.86
C VAL A 229 -3.48 13.03 30.57
N ASN A 230 -3.97 14.27 30.62
CA ASN A 230 -5.36 14.58 30.28
C ASN A 230 -5.67 14.28 28.81
N LEU A 231 -4.71 14.48 27.90
CA LEU A 231 -4.82 14.12 26.49
C LEU A 231 -5.00 12.60 26.32
N ASN A 232 -4.24 11.78 27.05
CA ASN A 232 -4.40 10.32 27.02
C ASN A 232 -5.75 9.86 27.59
N ILE A 233 -6.22 10.47 28.67
CA ILE A 233 -7.54 10.16 29.28
C ILE A 233 -8.68 10.59 28.35
N THR A 234 -8.57 11.74 27.70
CA THR A 234 -9.59 12.21 26.73
C THR A 234 -9.57 11.38 25.46
N TYR A 235 -8.40 11.02 24.94
CA TYR A 235 -8.26 10.12 23.79
C TYR A 235 -8.93 8.78 24.04
N THR A 236 -8.66 8.13 25.18
CA THR A 236 -9.27 6.84 25.56
C THR A 236 -10.78 6.93 25.77
N ARG A 237 -11.30 8.04 26.29
CA ARG A 237 -12.75 8.26 26.46
C ARG A 237 -13.47 8.56 25.13
N GLY A 238 -12.81 9.21 24.18
CA GLY A 238 -13.40 9.61 22.89
C GLY A 238 -13.55 8.49 21.87
N VAL A 239 -12.84 7.37 21.99
CA VAL A 239 -13.01 6.19 21.11
C VAL A 239 -14.42 5.59 21.21
N ASN A 240 -15.18 5.93 22.26
CA ASN A 240 -16.49 5.32 22.56
C ASN A 240 -17.71 6.14 22.09
N PHE A 241 -17.55 7.32 21.46
CA PHE A 241 -18.68 8.18 21.09
C PHE A 241 -18.58 8.72 19.65
N SER A 242 -19.45 8.24 18.75
CA SER A 242 -19.44 8.56 17.32
C SER A 242 -20.14 9.89 16.97
N SER A 243 -20.98 10.45 17.84
CA SER A 243 -21.84 11.60 17.52
C SER A 243 -21.23 12.99 17.81
N PHE A 244 -20.07 13.08 18.46
CA PHE A 244 -19.42 14.35 18.86
C PHE A 244 -17.99 14.52 18.32
N PHE A 245 -17.64 13.81 17.25
CA PHE A 245 -16.27 13.66 16.76
C PHE A 245 -15.61 15.00 16.34
N GLY A 246 -16.37 15.93 15.75
CA GLY A 246 -15.85 17.23 15.29
C GLY A 246 -15.38 18.14 16.43
N ASN A 247 -16.21 18.35 17.44
CA ASN A 247 -15.87 19.16 18.61
C ASN A 247 -14.78 18.49 19.47
N PHE A 248 -14.82 17.16 19.55
CA PHE A 248 -13.79 16.38 20.24
C PHE A 248 -12.40 16.57 19.61
N MET A 249 -12.29 16.46 18.28
CA MET A 249 -11.02 16.68 17.56
C MET A 249 -10.50 18.12 17.66
N ALA A 250 -11.40 19.12 17.66
CA ALA A 250 -11.02 20.51 17.88
C ALA A 250 -10.44 20.72 19.29
N THR A 251 -11.05 20.08 20.30
CA THR A 251 -10.61 20.16 21.70
C THR A 251 -9.26 19.46 21.90
N LEU A 252 -9.07 18.27 21.31
CA LEU A 252 -7.78 17.58 21.30
C LEU A 252 -6.69 18.41 20.61
N LYS A 253 -7.00 18.99 19.45
CA LYS A 253 -6.06 19.85 18.71
C LYS A 253 -5.65 21.07 19.55
N LYS A 254 -6.59 21.69 20.26
CA LYS A 254 -6.32 22.80 21.17
C LYS A 254 -5.40 22.37 22.32
N MET A 255 -5.70 21.25 22.99
CA MET A 255 -4.86 20.72 24.08
C MET A 255 -3.43 20.38 23.62
N ILE A 256 -3.28 19.79 22.43
CA ILE A 256 -1.97 19.47 21.84
C ILE A 256 -1.17 20.76 21.56
N LEU A 257 -1.81 21.79 21.01
CA LEU A 257 -1.16 23.07 20.75
C LEU A 257 -0.72 23.77 22.05
N GLU A 258 -1.52 23.67 23.11
CA GLU A 258 -1.18 24.23 24.43
C GLU A 258 0.03 23.53 25.08
N ILE A 259 0.14 22.21 24.93
CA ILE A 259 1.31 21.44 25.39
C ILE A 259 2.58 21.92 24.67
N PHE A 260 2.56 21.96 23.34
CA PHE A 260 3.73 22.36 22.54
C PHE A 260 4.13 23.81 22.83
N PHE A 261 3.15 24.70 23.03
CA PHE A 261 3.41 26.09 23.35
C PHE A 261 4.09 26.25 24.73
N ALA A 262 3.62 25.53 25.75
CA ALA A 262 4.21 25.58 27.09
C ALA A 262 5.66 25.05 27.11
N GLU A 263 5.93 23.95 26.41
CA GLU A 263 7.26 23.32 26.34
C GLU A 263 8.26 24.15 25.53
N LYS A 264 7.79 24.84 24.47
CA LYS A 264 8.58 25.82 23.72
C LYS A 264 8.98 27.01 24.60
N LEU A 265 8.04 27.59 25.35
CA LEU A 265 8.34 28.70 26.25
C LEU A 265 9.32 28.30 27.37
N ALA A 266 9.16 27.11 27.94
CA ALA A 266 10.10 26.57 28.92
C ALA A 266 11.52 26.45 28.34
N SER A 267 11.64 26.03 27.08
CA SER A 267 12.92 25.98 26.37
C SER A 267 13.56 27.37 26.21
N GLU A 268 12.79 28.37 25.81
CA GLU A 268 13.27 29.76 25.67
C GLU A 268 13.75 30.32 27.02
N VAL A 269 13.07 29.97 28.11
CA VAL A 269 13.53 30.30 29.47
C VAL A 269 14.85 29.62 29.80
N TYR A 270 15.00 28.31 29.52
CA TYR A 270 16.27 27.61 29.78
C TYR A 270 17.43 28.12 28.94
N LEU A 271 17.18 28.55 27.69
CA LEU A 271 18.19 29.20 26.85
C LEU A 271 18.67 30.52 27.46
N SER A 272 17.75 31.34 28.00
CA SER A 272 18.11 32.59 28.68
C SER A 272 18.97 32.40 29.93
N LEU A 273 18.95 31.19 30.50
CA LEU A 273 19.75 30.79 31.67
C LEU A 273 21.05 30.06 31.31
N GLY A 274 21.36 29.88 30.01
CA GLY A 274 22.52 29.10 29.56
C GLY A 274 22.39 27.58 29.75
N LEU A 275 21.20 27.09 30.14
CA LEU A 275 20.94 25.66 30.39
C LEU A 275 20.55 24.94 29.10
N HIS A 276 21.47 24.90 28.14
CA HIS A 276 21.18 24.44 26.78
C HIS A 276 20.69 22.98 26.68
N LYS A 277 21.22 22.06 27.51
CA LYS A 277 20.75 20.66 27.53
C LYS A 277 19.28 20.54 27.96
N LYS A 278 18.85 21.27 29.00
CA LYS A 278 17.45 21.28 29.47
C LYS A 278 16.52 21.91 28.43
N ALA A 279 16.99 22.97 27.75
CA ALA A 279 16.25 23.62 26.66
C ALA A 279 15.98 22.67 25.49
N ILE A 280 16.96 21.85 25.10
CA ILE A 280 16.84 20.90 24.00
C ILE A 280 15.86 19.78 24.33
N PHE A 281 15.94 19.20 25.54
CA PHE A 281 14.98 18.18 25.94
C PHE A 281 13.54 18.71 25.99
N ALA A 282 13.34 19.96 26.46
CA ALA A 282 12.04 20.61 26.40
C ALA A 282 11.51 20.79 24.95
N LEU A 283 12.38 21.06 23.97
CA LEU A 283 11.97 21.14 22.55
C LEU A 283 11.65 19.76 21.96
N VAL A 284 12.37 18.72 22.39
CA VAL A 284 12.10 17.33 21.99
C VAL A 284 10.74 16.87 22.50
N ASP A 285 10.43 17.16 23.77
CA ASP A 285 9.12 16.85 24.36
C ASP A 285 8.00 17.62 23.63
N GLY A 286 8.25 18.90 23.29
CA GLY A 286 7.35 19.76 22.51
C GLY A 286 7.27 19.46 21.01
N LYS A 287 7.88 18.36 20.54
CA LYS A 287 7.96 17.94 19.12
C LYS A 287 8.51 19.02 18.17
N HIS A 288 9.32 19.95 18.68
CA HIS A 288 9.99 21.00 17.91
C HIS A 288 11.38 20.54 17.44
N TRP A 289 11.42 19.48 16.62
CA TRP A 289 12.63 18.76 16.22
C TRP A 289 13.66 19.61 15.47
N GLU A 290 13.23 20.44 14.52
CA GLU A 290 14.15 21.28 13.73
C GLU A 290 14.96 22.26 14.58
N ARG A 291 14.29 22.92 15.55
CA ARG A 291 14.95 23.82 16.50
C ARG A 291 15.85 23.03 17.45
N ALA A 292 15.41 21.87 17.92
CA ALA A 292 16.20 21.00 18.80
C ALA A 292 17.50 20.53 18.12
N LEU A 293 17.42 20.09 16.86
CA LEU A 293 18.57 19.61 16.07
C LEU A 293 19.57 20.73 15.78
N LYS A 294 19.08 21.92 15.38
CA LYS A 294 19.94 23.11 15.16
C LYS A 294 20.68 23.53 16.43
N LEU A 295 19.97 23.56 17.57
CA LEU A 295 20.58 23.88 18.86
C LEU A 295 21.60 22.81 19.29
N ALA A 296 21.27 21.52 19.12
CA ALA A 296 22.17 20.42 19.46
C ALA A 296 23.45 20.40 18.61
N ALA A 297 23.33 20.71 17.31
CA ALA A 297 24.47 20.78 16.39
C ALA A 297 25.52 21.82 16.82
N ASN A 298 25.06 22.93 17.42
CA ASN A 298 25.93 24.01 17.89
C ASN A 298 26.62 23.71 19.24
N ILE A 299 26.23 22.65 19.95
CA ILE A 299 26.70 22.36 21.32
C ILE A 299 27.55 21.10 21.35
N ASP A 300 27.03 19.97 20.86
CA ASP A 300 27.69 18.67 20.97
C ASP A 300 27.18 17.70 19.89
N LEU A 301 28.12 17.13 19.13
CA LEU A 301 27.85 16.16 18.06
C LEU A 301 27.16 14.90 18.59
N LYS A 302 27.53 14.42 19.80
CA LYS A 302 26.93 13.23 20.43
C LYS A 302 25.48 13.46 20.84
N LEU A 303 25.19 14.69 21.29
CA LEU A 303 23.83 15.08 21.65
C LEU A 303 22.94 15.21 20.41
N HIS A 304 23.50 15.73 19.32
CA HIS A 304 22.81 15.82 18.02
C HIS A 304 22.40 14.43 17.50
N GLU A 305 23.31 13.45 17.49
CA GLU A 305 23.04 12.07 17.06
C GLU A 305 21.93 11.38 17.90
N LEU A 306 21.93 11.59 19.21
CA LEU A 306 20.89 11.06 20.10
C LEU A 306 19.50 11.64 19.82
N ILE A 307 19.43 12.92 19.43
CA ILE A 307 18.16 13.57 19.11
C ILE A 307 17.69 13.17 17.72
N GLU A 308 18.61 13.04 16.77
CA GLU A 308 18.31 12.58 15.42
C GLU A 308 17.73 11.17 15.44
N THR A 309 18.32 10.26 16.21
CA THR A 309 17.78 8.89 16.39
C THR A 309 16.40 8.87 17.05
N LYS A 310 16.14 9.74 18.04
CA LYS A 310 14.80 9.90 18.63
C LYS A 310 13.79 10.49 17.64
N PHE A 311 14.20 11.44 16.81
CA PHE A 311 13.37 12.05 15.77
C PHE A 311 12.97 11.00 14.72
N LYS A 312 13.93 10.20 14.23
CA LYS A 312 13.67 9.09 13.30
C LYS A 312 12.62 8.13 13.86
N LYS A 313 12.78 7.67 15.12
CA LYS A 313 11.78 6.80 15.79
C LYS A 313 10.41 7.45 15.89
N SER A 314 10.35 8.75 16.19
CA SER A 314 9.08 9.50 16.23
C SER A 314 8.41 9.59 14.84
N LEU A 315 9.17 9.74 13.76
CA LEU A 315 8.64 9.79 12.39
C LEU A 315 8.05 8.44 11.95
N VAL A 316 8.75 7.34 12.28
CA VAL A 316 8.28 5.97 12.02
C VAL A 316 6.97 5.72 12.76
N ASN A 317 6.91 6.02 14.07
CA ASN A 317 5.70 5.84 14.88
C ASN A 317 4.53 6.72 14.42
N ALA A 318 4.82 7.90 13.85
CA ALA A 318 3.79 8.82 13.33
C ALA A 318 3.35 8.48 11.90
N GLY A 319 3.95 7.48 11.24
CA GLY A 319 3.66 7.11 9.85
C GLY A 319 4.09 8.16 8.82
N LYS A 320 4.91 9.15 9.21
CA LYS A 320 5.34 10.26 8.33
C LYS A 320 6.62 9.89 7.59
N VAL A 321 6.55 8.83 6.78
CA VAL A 321 7.71 8.29 6.06
C VAL A 321 8.25 9.27 5.02
N ASP A 322 7.40 10.12 4.42
CA ASP A 322 7.83 11.09 3.41
C ASP A 322 8.79 12.15 4.00
N GLN A 323 8.62 12.53 5.27
CA GLN A 323 9.56 13.42 5.98
C GLN A 323 10.86 12.68 6.38
N LEU A 324 10.81 11.35 6.52
CA LEU A 324 11.98 10.53 6.80
C LEU A 324 12.88 10.42 5.56
N VAL A 325 12.33 10.51 4.35
CA VAL A 325 13.11 10.46 3.09
C VAL A 325 14.17 11.56 3.03
N GLU A 326 13.85 12.77 3.51
CA GLU A 326 14.78 13.91 3.48
C GLU A 326 15.89 13.79 4.52
N VAL A 327 15.63 13.12 5.64
CA VAL A 327 16.55 13.00 6.78
C VAL A 327 17.42 11.74 6.65
N ASP A 328 16.80 10.63 6.28
CA ASP A 328 17.44 9.32 6.18
C ASP A 328 16.71 8.46 5.13
N PRO A 329 17.12 8.57 3.86
CA PRO A 329 16.48 7.83 2.79
C PRO A 329 16.65 6.31 2.96
N GLU A 330 17.72 5.82 3.61
CA GLU A 330 17.91 4.38 3.84
C GLU A 330 16.89 3.84 4.85
N ALA A 331 16.69 4.55 5.97
CA ALA A 331 15.65 4.21 6.94
C ALA A 331 14.25 4.30 6.32
N ALA A 332 14.01 5.30 5.45
CA ALA A 332 12.74 5.43 4.74
C ALA A 332 12.47 4.25 3.79
N VAL A 333 13.49 3.78 3.05
CA VAL A 333 13.36 2.58 2.18
C VAL A 333 12.99 1.35 3.01
N LYS A 334 13.62 1.13 4.17
CA LYS A 334 13.29 0.01 5.09
C LYS A 334 11.84 0.06 5.55
N VAL A 335 11.33 1.25 5.88
CA VAL A 335 9.94 1.45 6.33
C VAL A 335 8.95 1.29 5.18
N TYR A 336 9.27 1.75 3.97
CA TYR A 336 8.42 1.49 2.80
C TYR A 336 8.36 -0.01 2.49
N ALA A 337 9.47 -0.74 2.61
CA ALA A 337 9.51 -2.19 2.44
C ALA A 337 8.66 -2.91 3.49
N SER A 338 8.78 -2.55 4.78
CA SER A 338 7.96 -3.16 5.84
C SER A 338 6.46 -2.87 5.69
N ASN A 339 6.11 -1.72 5.13
CA ASN A 339 4.73 -1.34 4.86
C ASN A 339 4.19 -1.90 3.52
N GLY A 340 4.99 -2.67 2.78
CA GLY A 340 4.62 -3.22 1.47
C GLY A 340 4.47 -2.18 0.35
N GLN A 341 4.96 -0.94 0.56
CA GLN A 341 4.90 0.15 -0.43
C GLN A 341 6.07 0.06 -1.42
N TRP A 342 6.11 -1.02 -2.20
CA TRP A 342 7.25 -1.36 -3.05
C TRP A 342 7.55 -0.34 -4.16
N ASP A 343 6.54 0.26 -4.80
CA ASP A 343 6.80 1.28 -5.83
C ASP A 343 7.51 2.52 -5.29
N LYS A 344 7.19 2.95 -4.07
CA LYS A 344 7.88 4.07 -3.41
C LYS A 344 9.28 3.66 -2.98
N CYS A 345 9.41 2.45 -2.44
CA CYS A 345 10.68 1.83 -2.07
C CYS A 345 11.66 1.81 -3.25
N PHE A 346 11.24 1.27 -4.41
CA PHE A 346 12.08 1.15 -5.58
C PHE A 346 12.42 2.51 -6.22
N LYS A 347 11.45 3.42 -6.35
CA LYS A 347 11.73 4.78 -6.86
C LYS A 347 12.74 5.53 -5.99
N LEU A 348 12.65 5.37 -4.67
CA LEU A 348 13.59 5.98 -3.76
C LEU A 348 14.97 5.32 -3.85
N ALA A 349 15.03 3.99 -3.89
CA ALA A 349 16.27 3.25 -4.07
C ALA A 349 16.97 3.57 -5.41
N GLU A 350 16.23 3.69 -6.50
CA GLU A 350 16.75 4.15 -7.80
C GLU A 350 17.32 5.57 -7.72
N ARG A 351 16.60 6.50 -7.08
CA ARG A 351 17.08 7.87 -6.85
C ARG A 351 18.38 7.88 -6.03
N MET A 352 18.49 7.03 -5.01
CA MET A 352 19.71 6.88 -4.22
C MET A 352 20.87 6.35 -5.08
N VAL A 353 20.63 5.35 -5.93
CA VAL A 353 21.65 4.83 -6.87
C VAL A 353 22.12 5.91 -7.86
N ILE A 354 21.18 6.71 -8.40
CA ILE A 354 21.50 7.82 -9.31
C ILE A 354 22.32 8.89 -8.59
N PHE A 355 21.91 9.27 -7.37
CA PHE A 355 22.64 10.25 -6.54
C PHE A 355 24.08 9.79 -6.25
N LEU A 356 24.27 8.51 -5.89
CA LEU A 356 25.59 7.93 -5.65
C LEU A 356 26.46 7.87 -6.93
N LYS A 357 25.86 7.64 -8.11
CA LYS A 357 26.59 7.73 -9.40
C LYS A 357 27.05 9.16 -9.70
N LEU A 358 26.18 10.15 -9.47
CA LEU A 358 26.47 11.57 -9.71
C LEU A 358 27.51 12.11 -8.73
N SER A 359 27.43 11.75 -7.45
CA SER A 359 28.43 12.15 -6.45
C SER A 359 29.81 11.57 -6.77
N HIS A 360 29.90 10.30 -7.20
CA HIS A 360 31.15 9.69 -7.67
C HIS A 360 31.73 10.42 -8.90
N GLN A 361 30.91 10.77 -9.90
CA GLN A 361 31.38 11.52 -11.08
C GLN A 361 31.90 12.92 -10.72
N THR A 362 31.25 13.60 -9.76
CA THR A 362 31.65 14.94 -9.31
C THR A 362 32.93 14.92 -8.48
N LEU A 363 33.17 13.84 -7.71
CA LEU A 363 34.39 13.66 -6.90
C LEU A 363 35.63 13.33 -7.75
N VAL A 364 35.47 12.58 -8.84
CA VAL A 364 36.57 12.26 -9.77
C VAL A 364 37.15 13.51 -10.45
N THR A 365 36.36 14.57 -10.64
CA THR A 365 36.85 15.84 -11.22
C THR A 365 37.53 16.77 -10.22
N LYS A 366 37.39 16.56 -8.91
CA LYS A 366 37.91 17.48 -7.87
C LYS A 366 39.07 16.98 -7.01
N LYS A 367 39.55 15.72 -7.13
CA LYS A 367 40.71 15.20 -6.36
C LYS A 367 40.65 15.56 -4.85
N VAL A 368 39.46 15.52 -4.24
CA VAL A 368 39.31 15.70 -2.80
C VAL A 368 39.03 14.34 -2.17
N SER A 369 40.00 13.84 -1.40
CA SER A 369 39.84 12.71 -0.51
C SER A 369 39.02 13.13 0.71
N ILE A 370 37.72 12.78 0.73
CA ILE A 370 36.90 12.79 1.94
C ILE A 370 36.47 11.35 2.20
N SER A 371 36.69 10.92 3.44
CA SER A 371 36.46 9.59 4.01
C SER A 371 34.98 9.31 4.28
N ASN A 372 34.14 9.18 3.24
CA ASN A 372 32.80 8.60 3.38
C ASN A 372 32.68 7.38 2.46
N ASN A 373 32.67 6.20 3.08
CA ASN A 373 32.54 4.85 2.50
C ASN A 373 31.18 4.64 1.83
N TYR A 374 30.93 5.26 0.67
CA TYR A 374 29.78 4.91 -0.16
C TYR A 374 30.25 4.71 -1.60
N ASN A 375 30.65 3.48 -1.92
CA ASN A 375 31.02 3.12 -3.27
C ASN A 375 29.74 2.95 -4.12
N CYS A 376 29.81 3.24 -5.41
CA CYS A 376 28.72 2.98 -6.36
C CYS A 376 28.25 1.50 -6.37
N SER A 377 29.10 0.57 -5.92
CA SER A 377 28.76 -0.84 -5.68
C SER A 377 27.67 -1.00 -4.62
N ASP A 378 27.71 -0.20 -3.56
CA ASP A 378 26.88 -0.37 -2.37
C ASP A 378 25.43 0.03 -2.65
N GLY A 379 25.23 1.03 -3.52
CA GLY A 379 23.89 1.43 -3.99
C GLY A 379 23.22 0.39 -4.89
N LYS A 380 23.96 -0.24 -5.82
CA LYS A 380 23.44 -1.35 -6.64
C LYS A 380 23.12 -2.57 -5.78
N HIS A 381 23.98 -2.87 -4.81
CA HIS A 381 23.77 -3.96 -3.86
C HIS A 381 22.52 -3.73 -3.01
N MET A 382 22.35 -2.51 -2.47
CA MET A 382 21.17 -2.14 -1.68
C MET A 382 19.86 -2.27 -2.48
N LEU A 383 19.80 -1.74 -3.71
CA LEU A 383 18.63 -1.92 -4.58
C LEU A 383 18.37 -3.41 -4.86
N GLY A 384 19.42 -4.18 -5.16
CA GLY A 384 19.32 -5.61 -5.39
C GLY A 384 18.79 -6.39 -4.19
N GLN A 385 19.18 -6.01 -2.97
CA GLN A 385 18.66 -6.60 -1.73
C GLN A 385 17.16 -6.37 -1.59
N TYR A 386 16.66 -5.14 -1.80
CA TYR A 386 15.22 -4.87 -1.68
C TYR A 386 14.40 -5.52 -2.79
N ILE A 387 14.93 -5.61 -4.02
CA ILE A 387 14.30 -6.40 -5.11
C ILE A 387 14.14 -7.85 -4.67
N THR A 388 15.19 -8.43 -4.09
CA THR A 388 15.18 -9.82 -3.60
C THR A 388 14.16 -10.02 -2.48
N ILE A 389 14.12 -9.11 -1.50
CA ILE A 389 13.17 -9.17 -0.38
C ILE A 389 11.72 -9.06 -0.89
N CYS A 390 11.45 -8.14 -1.81
CA CYS A 390 10.14 -7.99 -2.44
C CYS A 390 9.72 -9.25 -3.19
N ALA A 391 10.62 -9.79 -4.02
CA ALA A 391 10.38 -11.00 -4.79
C ALA A 391 10.15 -12.23 -3.88
N ASN A 392 10.91 -12.38 -2.80
CA ASN A 392 10.70 -13.42 -1.79
C ASN A 392 9.32 -13.27 -1.12
N SER A 393 8.95 -12.05 -0.71
CA SER A 393 7.64 -11.75 -0.15
C SER A 393 6.48 -12.10 -1.08
N LEU A 394 6.66 -11.96 -2.39
CA LEU A 394 5.64 -12.33 -3.39
C LEU A 394 5.56 -13.84 -3.57
N ILE A 395 6.70 -14.53 -3.53
CA ILE A 395 6.76 -16.00 -3.60
C ILE A 395 6.16 -16.66 -2.37
N GLU A 396 6.35 -16.09 -1.18
CA GLU A 396 5.67 -16.54 0.05
C GLU A 396 4.15 -16.42 -0.06
N LYS A 397 3.64 -15.48 -0.87
CA LYS A 397 2.21 -15.32 -1.18
C LYS A 397 1.75 -16.16 -2.37
N GLU A 398 2.62 -17.04 -2.87
CA GLU A 398 2.44 -17.84 -4.08
C GLU A 398 2.16 -17.04 -5.37
N ASP A 399 2.58 -15.77 -5.43
CA ASP A 399 2.46 -14.93 -6.61
C ASP A 399 3.77 -14.90 -7.39
N GLY A 400 4.02 -15.99 -8.12
CA GLY A 400 5.22 -16.14 -8.96
C GLY A 400 5.28 -15.15 -10.11
N ILE A 401 4.14 -14.77 -10.69
CA ILE A 401 4.07 -13.90 -11.87
C ILE A 401 4.49 -12.48 -11.50
N GLU A 402 3.94 -11.92 -10.42
CA GLU A 402 4.32 -10.57 -10.00
C GLU A 402 5.80 -10.52 -9.59
N SER A 403 6.29 -11.58 -8.93
CA SER A 403 7.71 -11.74 -8.60
C SER A 403 8.62 -11.71 -9.85
N LEU A 404 8.23 -12.41 -10.92
CA LEU A 404 8.90 -12.34 -12.22
C LEU A 404 8.88 -10.92 -12.81
N MET A 405 7.72 -10.25 -12.76
CA MET A 405 7.54 -8.91 -13.31
C MET A 405 8.43 -7.87 -12.61
N VAL A 406 8.66 -8.02 -11.30
CA VAL A 406 9.61 -7.18 -10.54
C VAL A 406 11.02 -7.27 -11.15
N PHE A 407 11.52 -8.47 -11.45
CA PHE A 407 12.84 -8.63 -12.09
C PHE A 407 12.86 -8.18 -13.55
N CYS A 408 11.75 -8.30 -14.28
CA CYS A 408 11.63 -7.74 -15.62
C CYS A 408 11.71 -6.21 -15.61
N LYS A 409 11.11 -5.56 -14.61
CA LYS A 409 11.04 -4.09 -14.48
C LYS A 409 12.33 -3.48 -13.94
N TYR A 410 12.86 -3.99 -12.84
CA TYR A 410 14.00 -3.38 -12.13
C TYR A 410 15.36 -4.02 -12.46
N GLY A 411 15.36 -5.17 -13.14
CA GLY A 411 16.57 -5.89 -13.55
C GLY A 411 16.94 -7.06 -12.63
N ILE A 412 17.89 -7.88 -13.09
CA ILE A 412 18.33 -9.09 -12.38
C ILE A 412 19.34 -8.77 -11.28
N VAL A 413 19.38 -9.63 -10.27
CA VAL A 413 20.35 -9.56 -9.16
C VAL A 413 21.16 -10.85 -9.14
N THR A 414 22.44 -10.79 -9.53
CA THR A 414 23.35 -11.94 -9.70
C THR A 414 24.08 -12.32 -8.41
N MET A 415 23.31 -12.55 -7.33
CA MET A 415 23.83 -13.03 -6.04
C MET A 415 23.58 -14.53 -5.88
N THR A 416 24.56 -15.27 -5.35
CA THR A 416 24.48 -16.73 -5.15
C THR A 416 23.33 -17.16 -4.24
N GLU A 417 23.02 -16.35 -3.23
CA GLU A 417 21.88 -16.54 -2.32
C GLU A 417 20.53 -16.57 -3.06
N ASN A 418 20.43 -15.85 -4.19
CA ASN A 418 19.19 -15.70 -4.95
C ASN A 418 18.92 -16.87 -5.90
N ILE A 419 19.84 -17.82 -6.05
CA ILE A 419 19.65 -18.98 -6.96
C ILE A 419 18.39 -19.76 -6.56
N LYS A 420 18.17 -19.98 -5.26
CA LYS A 420 16.98 -20.66 -4.75
C LYS A 420 15.69 -19.89 -5.08
N LEU A 421 15.73 -18.57 -4.97
CA LEU A 421 14.60 -17.69 -5.34
C LEU A 421 14.26 -17.83 -6.82
N TYR A 422 15.24 -17.74 -7.73
CA TYR A 422 14.97 -17.89 -9.16
C TYR A 422 14.37 -19.27 -9.50
N LYS A 423 14.86 -20.34 -8.88
CA LYS A 423 14.29 -21.68 -9.03
C LYS A 423 12.86 -21.76 -8.50
N ALA A 424 12.58 -21.13 -7.36
CA ALA A 424 11.24 -21.06 -6.78
C ALA A 424 10.25 -20.27 -7.65
N ILE A 425 10.68 -19.14 -8.24
CA ILE A 425 9.89 -18.35 -9.20
C ILE A 425 9.48 -19.23 -10.39
N PHE A 426 10.45 -19.97 -10.95
CA PHE A 426 10.16 -20.87 -12.06
C PHE A 426 9.16 -21.95 -11.65
N ALA A 427 9.38 -22.67 -10.55
CA ALA A 427 8.49 -23.74 -10.09
C ALA A 427 7.05 -23.24 -9.87
N ASN A 428 6.88 -22.11 -9.17
CA ASN A 428 5.56 -21.53 -8.90
C ASN A 428 4.82 -21.13 -10.18
N ILE A 429 5.52 -20.54 -11.15
CA ILE A 429 4.92 -20.18 -12.44
C ILE A 429 4.60 -21.44 -13.25
N ILE A 430 5.50 -22.42 -13.30
CA ILE A 430 5.27 -23.66 -14.04
C ILE A 430 4.06 -24.42 -13.50
N GLU A 431 3.76 -24.37 -12.20
CA GLU A 431 2.55 -24.99 -11.67
C GLU A 431 1.25 -24.33 -12.17
N LYS A 432 1.27 -23.03 -12.47
CA LYS A 432 0.05 -22.25 -12.76
C LYS A 432 -0.07 -21.79 -14.22
N VAL A 433 1.01 -21.80 -14.98
CA VAL A 433 1.06 -21.20 -16.33
C VAL A 433 0.28 -22.01 -17.35
N GLU A 434 -0.60 -21.31 -18.07
CA GLU A 434 -1.28 -21.84 -19.25
C GLU A 434 -0.32 -21.98 -20.44
N LEU A 435 -0.47 -23.06 -21.20
CA LEU A 435 0.37 -23.36 -22.36
C LEU A 435 0.37 -22.27 -23.44
N LYS A 436 -0.76 -21.56 -23.60
CA LYS A 436 -0.94 -20.52 -24.61
C LYS A 436 -0.45 -19.13 -24.19
N ASN A 437 -0.09 -18.93 -22.92
CA ASN A 437 0.25 -17.60 -22.42
C ASN A 437 1.67 -17.19 -22.84
N TYR A 438 1.80 -16.65 -24.05
CA TYR A 438 3.08 -16.22 -24.60
C TYR A 438 3.81 -15.20 -23.71
N GLY A 439 3.09 -14.24 -23.13
CA GLY A 439 3.69 -13.16 -22.35
C GLY A 439 4.52 -13.66 -21.17
N ILE A 440 3.99 -14.62 -20.41
CA ILE A 440 4.69 -15.22 -19.27
C ILE A 440 5.91 -16.03 -19.73
N TRP A 441 5.75 -16.88 -20.75
CA TRP A 441 6.86 -17.68 -21.29
C TRP A 441 7.99 -16.81 -21.84
N ALA A 442 7.65 -15.72 -22.55
CA ALA A 442 8.62 -14.76 -23.07
C ALA A 442 9.34 -13.99 -21.95
N ALA A 443 8.64 -13.65 -20.87
CA ALA A 443 9.21 -13.00 -19.69
C ALA A 443 10.19 -13.94 -18.95
N LEU A 444 9.78 -15.20 -18.70
CA LEU A 444 10.65 -16.25 -18.15
C LEU A 444 11.91 -16.45 -19.01
N ARG A 445 11.72 -16.60 -20.33
CA ARG A 445 12.82 -16.74 -21.30
C ARG A 445 13.81 -15.59 -21.18
N THR A 446 13.30 -14.36 -21.10
CA THR A 446 14.14 -13.17 -21.01
C THR A 446 14.90 -13.11 -19.68
N LEU A 447 14.26 -13.45 -18.56
CA LEU A 447 14.89 -13.50 -17.24
C LEU A 447 16.02 -14.54 -17.21
N PHE A 448 15.71 -15.79 -17.56
CA PHE A 448 16.68 -16.89 -17.50
C PHE A 448 17.78 -16.75 -18.55
N PHE A 449 17.51 -16.17 -19.72
CA PHE A 449 18.55 -15.82 -20.69
C PHE A 449 19.54 -14.80 -20.12
N LYS A 450 19.04 -13.75 -19.43
CA LYS A 450 19.91 -12.76 -18.78
C LYS A 450 20.75 -13.40 -17.66
N LEU A 451 20.17 -14.28 -16.85
CA LEU A 451 20.91 -15.01 -15.81
C LEU A 451 21.98 -15.93 -16.42
N TYR A 452 21.64 -16.68 -17.46
CA TYR A 452 22.54 -17.57 -18.19
C TYR A 452 23.73 -16.82 -18.83
N THR A 453 23.48 -15.65 -19.42
CA THR A 453 24.52 -14.86 -20.12
C THR A 453 25.30 -13.90 -19.21
N SER A 454 24.85 -13.65 -17.98
CA SER A 454 25.47 -12.65 -17.09
C SER A 454 26.86 -13.05 -16.60
N THR A 455 27.86 -12.17 -16.76
CA THR A 455 29.23 -12.39 -16.24
C THR A 455 29.42 -11.92 -14.80
N ASP A 456 28.41 -11.27 -14.22
CA ASP A 456 28.51 -10.44 -13.01
C ASP A 456 28.18 -11.20 -11.70
N TRP A 457 28.33 -12.52 -11.69
CA TRP A 457 28.11 -13.31 -10.46
C TRP A 457 29.22 -13.06 -9.44
N SER A 458 28.86 -12.94 -8.15
CA SER A 458 29.80 -12.62 -7.06
C SER A 458 30.97 -13.61 -6.96
N GLN A 459 32.17 -13.13 -6.58
CA GLN A 459 33.43 -13.91 -6.55
C GLN A 459 33.48 -14.99 -5.47
N GLU A 460 32.62 -14.93 -4.44
CA GLU A 460 32.45 -15.98 -3.41
C GLU A 460 31.90 -17.31 -3.98
N SER A 461 31.50 -17.30 -5.27
CA SER A 461 31.03 -18.47 -6.01
C SER A 461 32.05 -19.61 -6.14
N LYS A 462 33.36 -19.36 -6.00
CA LYS A 462 34.40 -20.38 -6.21
C LYS A 462 34.42 -21.51 -5.19
N GLU A 463 33.94 -21.31 -3.96
CA GLU A 463 33.94 -22.38 -2.95
C GLU A 463 32.78 -23.38 -3.14
N ILE A 464 31.61 -22.93 -3.62
CA ILE A 464 30.45 -23.80 -3.89
C ILE A 464 30.70 -24.72 -5.11
N LEU A 465 31.56 -24.29 -6.03
CA LEU A 465 31.92 -25.00 -7.27
C LEU A 465 32.81 -26.25 -7.06
N SER A 466 33.21 -26.58 -5.83
CA SER A 466 34.09 -27.71 -5.53
C SER A 466 33.39 -29.08 -5.47
N SER A 467 32.04 -29.13 -5.50
CA SER A 467 31.26 -30.36 -5.28
C SER A 467 30.45 -30.86 -6.49
N SER A 468 30.35 -30.08 -7.57
CA SER A 468 29.62 -30.48 -8.78
C SER A 468 30.39 -30.07 -10.03
N SER A 469 30.37 -30.91 -11.08
CA SER A 469 31.15 -30.78 -12.33
C SER A 469 30.83 -29.55 -13.19
N ILE A 470 30.24 -28.51 -12.61
CA ILE A 470 29.79 -27.28 -13.27
C ILE A 470 30.95 -26.28 -13.24
N THR A 471 31.43 -25.87 -14.40
CA THR A 471 32.57 -24.94 -14.53
C THR A 471 32.20 -23.47 -14.32
N ASN A 472 30.93 -23.11 -14.58
CA ASN A 472 30.39 -21.75 -14.46
C ASN A 472 29.00 -21.79 -13.83
N ILE A 473 28.77 -21.00 -12.78
CA ILE A 473 27.50 -21.00 -12.02
C ILE A 473 26.27 -20.70 -12.89
N ASN A 474 26.43 -19.89 -13.93
CA ASN A 474 25.34 -19.50 -14.83
C ASN A 474 24.73 -20.68 -15.58
N LYS A 475 25.51 -21.73 -15.83
CA LYS A 475 25.04 -22.93 -16.56
C LYS A 475 23.92 -23.66 -15.82
N ILE A 476 23.77 -23.43 -14.51
CA ILE A 476 22.64 -23.94 -13.72
C ILE A 476 21.29 -23.46 -14.30
N PHE A 477 21.26 -22.29 -14.94
CA PHE A 477 20.05 -21.71 -15.52
C PHE A 477 19.77 -22.13 -16.97
N GLU A 478 20.65 -22.93 -17.57
CA GLU A 478 20.50 -23.38 -18.96
C GLU A 478 19.20 -24.19 -19.19
N PRO A 479 18.84 -25.19 -18.36
CA PRO A 479 17.57 -25.90 -18.50
C PRO A 479 16.34 -24.99 -18.36
N TYR A 480 16.37 -24.08 -17.38
CA TYR A 480 15.29 -23.10 -17.13
C TYR A 480 15.07 -22.17 -18.32
N PHE A 481 16.17 -21.71 -18.92
CA PHE A 481 16.14 -20.90 -20.12
C PHE A 481 15.58 -21.67 -21.32
N LEU A 482 16.04 -22.90 -21.57
CA LEU A 482 15.58 -23.71 -22.71
C LEU A 482 14.10 -24.07 -22.61
N VAL A 483 13.61 -24.51 -21.45
CA VAL A 483 12.18 -24.78 -21.23
C VAL A 483 11.36 -23.51 -21.48
N SER A 484 11.81 -22.37 -20.98
CA SER A 484 11.12 -21.09 -21.21
C SER A 484 11.12 -20.69 -22.68
N HIS A 485 12.21 -20.96 -23.40
CA HIS A 485 12.34 -20.72 -24.82
C HIS A 485 11.38 -21.60 -25.64
N TYR A 486 11.36 -22.90 -25.37
CA TYR A 486 10.46 -23.86 -26.01
C TYR A 486 8.99 -23.55 -25.71
N GLY A 487 8.68 -23.18 -24.46
CA GLY A 487 7.34 -22.73 -24.06
C GLY A 487 6.87 -21.49 -24.84
N ALA A 488 7.75 -20.52 -25.05
CA ALA A 488 7.44 -19.31 -25.81
C ALA A 488 7.16 -19.62 -27.30
N ILE A 489 7.98 -20.47 -27.94
CA ILE A 489 7.74 -20.89 -29.33
C ILE A 489 6.45 -21.68 -29.43
N ARG A 490 6.25 -22.64 -28.51
CA ARG A 490 5.05 -23.48 -28.45
C ARG A 490 3.78 -22.64 -28.38
N ALA A 491 3.73 -21.65 -27.48
CA ALA A 491 2.59 -20.76 -27.33
C ALA A 491 2.21 -20.10 -28.66
N THR A 492 3.19 -19.62 -29.43
CA THR A 492 2.95 -19.01 -30.76
C THR A 492 2.48 -20.01 -31.83
N CYS A 493 2.78 -21.29 -31.66
CA CYS A 493 2.43 -22.33 -32.62
C CYS A 493 1.03 -22.94 -32.39
N MET A 494 0.44 -22.76 -31.21
CA MET A 494 -0.82 -23.40 -30.82
C MET A 494 -2.07 -22.80 -31.48
N ASP A 495 -1.97 -21.58 -32.05
CA ASP A 495 -3.11 -20.90 -32.68
C ASP A 495 -3.36 -21.34 -34.13
N GLN A 496 -2.45 -22.12 -34.71
CA GLN A 496 -2.55 -22.57 -36.11
C GLN A 496 -2.45 -24.08 -36.24
N ALA A 497 -3.33 -24.68 -37.04
CA ALA A 497 -3.32 -26.12 -37.33
C ALA A 497 -1.96 -26.61 -37.88
N GLN A 498 -1.28 -25.81 -38.70
CA GLN A 498 0.05 -26.15 -39.24
C GLN A 498 1.17 -26.06 -38.19
N GLY A 499 1.00 -25.22 -37.16
CA GLY A 499 1.93 -25.06 -36.05
C GLY A 499 1.81 -26.14 -34.97
N MET A 500 0.66 -26.82 -34.87
CA MET A 500 0.40 -27.84 -33.86
C MET A 500 1.42 -28.99 -33.86
N LYS A 501 1.90 -29.42 -35.03
CA LYS A 501 2.95 -30.44 -35.13
C LYS A 501 4.27 -29.98 -34.52
N LEU A 502 4.63 -28.71 -34.71
CA LEU A 502 5.84 -28.14 -34.11
C LEU A 502 5.66 -27.91 -32.60
N ALA A 503 4.47 -27.51 -32.16
CA ALA A 503 4.12 -27.43 -30.75
C ALA A 503 4.23 -28.79 -30.05
N ALA A 504 3.81 -29.87 -30.71
CA ALA A 504 3.97 -31.24 -30.21
C ALA A 504 5.44 -31.61 -30.03
N LYS A 505 6.29 -31.37 -31.06
CA LYS A 505 7.74 -31.59 -30.96
C LYS A 505 8.37 -30.86 -29.78
N LEU A 506 8.00 -29.59 -29.58
CA LEU A 506 8.50 -28.76 -28.48
C LEU A 506 8.05 -29.27 -27.10
N SER A 507 6.82 -29.75 -26.96
CA SER A 507 6.35 -30.34 -25.71
C SER A 507 7.01 -31.68 -25.42
N LEU A 508 7.26 -32.52 -26.44
CA LEU A 508 8.03 -33.75 -26.30
C LEU A 508 9.46 -33.45 -25.85
N ALA A 509 10.10 -32.42 -26.42
CA ALA A 509 11.41 -31.97 -26.00
C ALA A 509 11.46 -31.49 -24.54
N CYS A 510 10.33 -31.02 -23.99
CA CYS A 510 10.24 -30.60 -22.59
C CYS A 510 10.27 -31.78 -21.59
N LEU A 511 9.97 -33.02 -22.01
CA LEU A 511 10.03 -34.22 -21.16
C LEU A 511 11.46 -34.57 -20.70
N ARG A 512 12.48 -33.97 -21.31
CA ARG A 512 13.88 -34.07 -20.84
C ARG A 512 14.17 -33.24 -19.60
N PHE A 513 13.25 -32.36 -19.21
CA PHE A 513 13.40 -31.41 -18.11
C PHE A 513 12.42 -31.70 -16.96
N CYS A 514 12.03 -32.96 -16.76
CA CYS A 514 11.18 -33.41 -15.64
C CYS A 514 11.85 -33.26 -14.26
N ASP A 515 13.13 -32.88 -14.21
CA ASP A 515 13.82 -32.46 -12.99
C ASP A 515 13.37 -31.07 -12.49
N ILE A 516 12.94 -30.20 -13.41
CA ILE A 516 12.48 -28.82 -13.12
C ILE A 516 11.00 -28.59 -13.43
N ILE A 517 10.38 -29.43 -14.27
CA ILE A 517 8.95 -29.42 -14.57
C ILE A 517 8.30 -30.61 -13.82
N PRO A 518 7.18 -30.41 -13.10
CA PRO A 518 6.42 -31.52 -12.53
C PRO A 518 6.07 -32.57 -13.60
N GLN A 519 6.38 -33.84 -13.30
CA GLN A 519 6.28 -34.92 -14.27
C GLN A 519 4.86 -35.11 -14.80
N ASP A 520 3.87 -35.13 -13.91
CA ASP A 520 2.45 -35.22 -14.27
C ASP A 520 2.03 -34.12 -15.26
N LYS A 521 2.41 -32.87 -14.99
CA LYS A 521 2.18 -31.75 -15.90
C LYS A 521 2.87 -31.96 -17.24
N ALA A 522 4.15 -32.34 -17.24
CA ALA A 522 4.93 -32.47 -18.46
C ALA A 522 4.33 -33.53 -19.41
N PHE A 523 3.94 -34.69 -18.87
CA PHE A 523 3.31 -35.78 -19.63
C PHE A 523 1.90 -35.41 -20.10
N TYR A 524 1.09 -34.77 -19.25
CA TYR A 524 -0.24 -34.29 -19.61
C TYR A 524 -0.18 -33.26 -20.76
N ASP A 525 0.68 -32.25 -20.63
CA ASP A 525 0.82 -31.18 -21.61
C ASP A 525 1.30 -31.72 -22.97
N ALA A 526 2.31 -32.61 -22.95
CA ALA A 526 2.82 -33.25 -24.15
C ALA A 526 1.78 -34.17 -24.81
N GLY A 527 1.13 -35.04 -24.04
CA GLY A 527 0.10 -35.94 -24.53
C GLY A 527 -1.10 -35.20 -25.13
N SER A 528 -1.59 -34.16 -24.45
CA SER A 528 -2.73 -33.35 -24.91
C SER A 528 -2.43 -32.61 -26.20
N ILE A 529 -1.22 -32.05 -26.35
CA ILE A 529 -0.81 -31.37 -27.59
C ILE A 529 -0.59 -32.39 -28.73
N CYS A 530 0.01 -33.56 -28.46
CA CYS A 530 0.16 -34.63 -29.44
C CYS A 530 -1.19 -35.11 -29.96
N LYS A 531 -2.18 -35.27 -29.07
CA LYS A 531 -3.57 -35.59 -29.44
C LYS A 531 -4.16 -34.53 -30.35
N ALA A 532 -4.02 -33.26 -30.00
CA ALA A 532 -4.52 -32.15 -30.81
C ALA A 532 -3.76 -31.97 -32.14
N ALA A 533 -2.51 -32.42 -32.24
CA ALA A 533 -1.71 -32.42 -33.46
C ALA A 533 -1.99 -33.64 -34.39
N GLY A 534 -2.83 -34.58 -33.96
CA GLY A 534 -3.16 -35.81 -34.70
C GLY A 534 -2.07 -36.89 -34.63
N VAL A 535 -1.19 -36.85 -33.63
CA VAL A 535 -0.17 -37.88 -33.38
C VAL A 535 -0.67 -38.79 -32.27
N GLU A 536 -1.71 -39.56 -32.58
CA GLU A 536 -2.51 -40.31 -31.59
C GLU A 536 -1.72 -41.42 -30.88
N ASN A 537 -0.83 -42.13 -31.58
CA ASN A 537 0.01 -43.19 -30.99
C ASN A 537 0.86 -42.66 -29.82
N VAL A 538 1.57 -41.55 -30.05
CA VAL A 538 2.42 -40.91 -29.03
C VAL A 538 1.56 -40.31 -27.92
N ALA A 539 0.42 -39.70 -28.28
CA ALA A 539 -0.51 -39.15 -27.31
C ALA A 539 -1.05 -40.23 -26.36
N PHE A 540 -1.39 -41.41 -26.88
CA PHE A 540 -1.86 -42.54 -26.11
C PHE A 540 -0.84 -42.96 -25.06
N VAL A 541 0.41 -43.22 -25.47
CA VAL A 541 1.47 -43.67 -24.54
C VAL A 541 1.75 -42.64 -23.45
N LEU A 542 1.82 -41.35 -23.80
CA LEU A 542 2.10 -40.29 -22.82
C LEU A 542 0.94 -40.06 -21.86
N LEU A 543 -0.30 -40.05 -22.35
CA LEU A 543 -1.47 -39.85 -21.51
C LEU A 543 -1.75 -41.05 -20.62
N ASN A 544 -1.43 -42.27 -21.06
CA ASN A 544 -1.49 -43.46 -20.22
C ASN A 544 -0.51 -43.35 -19.04
N HIS A 545 0.76 -43.01 -19.33
CA HIS A 545 1.74 -42.79 -18.27
C HIS A 545 1.36 -41.64 -17.32
N PHE A 546 0.73 -40.58 -17.83
CA PHE A 546 0.18 -39.52 -16.99
C PHE A 546 -0.88 -40.01 -15.99
N VAL A 547 -1.77 -40.92 -16.42
CA VAL A 547 -2.76 -41.53 -15.54
C VAL A 547 -2.07 -42.38 -14.47
N ASP A 548 -1.07 -43.19 -14.85
CA ASP A 548 -0.27 -43.98 -13.90
C ASP A 548 0.41 -43.08 -12.86
N ILE A 549 0.98 -41.95 -13.29
CA ILE A 549 1.58 -40.95 -12.38
C ILE A 549 0.51 -40.39 -11.45
N SER A 550 -0.67 -40.04 -11.97
CA SER A 550 -1.77 -39.46 -11.19
C SER A 550 -2.27 -40.43 -10.12
N GLU A 551 -2.37 -41.72 -10.44
CA GLU A 551 -2.72 -42.79 -9.49
C GLU A 551 -1.64 -42.97 -8.43
N ALA A 552 -0.37 -42.98 -8.82
CA ALA A 552 0.75 -43.09 -7.89
C ALA A 552 0.83 -41.90 -6.92
N ILE A 553 0.39 -40.71 -7.32
CA ILE A 553 0.29 -39.52 -6.45
C ILE A 553 -0.82 -39.73 -5.40
N ILE A 554 -1.99 -40.24 -5.80
CA ILE A 554 -3.14 -40.43 -4.91
C ILE A 554 -2.88 -41.52 -3.88
N GLU A 555 -2.31 -42.65 -4.30
CA GLU A 555 -2.21 -43.83 -3.44
C GLU A 555 -0.98 -43.84 -2.51
N ALA A 556 -0.01 -42.94 -2.71
CA ALA A 556 1.22 -42.71 -1.91
C ALA A 556 2.16 -43.92 -1.66
N SER A 557 1.66 -45.15 -1.60
CA SER A 557 2.38 -46.42 -1.45
C SER A 557 2.90 -47.00 -2.78
N ASN A 558 2.37 -46.53 -3.92
CA ASN A 558 2.69 -47.06 -5.26
C ASN A 558 3.83 -46.34 -6.01
N LYS A 559 4.54 -45.41 -5.36
CA LYS A 559 5.65 -44.66 -5.98
C LYS A 559 6.80 -45.53 -6.51
N ASN A 560 6.94 -46.76 -6.00
CA ASN A 560 7.99 -47.71 -6.42
C ASN A 560 7.55 -48.67 -7.54
N PHE A 561 6.29 -48.58 -8.01
CA PHE A 561 5.71 -49.52 -8.98
C PHE A 561 5.38 -48.91 -10.36
N LEU A 562 5.72 -47.63 -10.58
CA LEU A 562 5.60 -47.03 -11.91
C LEU A 562 6.57 -47.71 -12.88
N ASP A 563 6.03 -48.35 -13.91
CA ASP A 563 6.84 -48.91 -14.99
C ASP A 563 7.27 -47.78 -15.93
N ILE A 564 8.57 -47.48 -15.90
CA ILE A 564 9.21 -46.44 -16.72
C ILE A 564 10.07 -47.09 -17.81
N SER A 565 10.10 -48.43 -17.91
CA SER A 565 11.02 -49.17 -18.76
C SER A 565 10.88 -48.81 -20.24
N GLU A 566 9.66 -48.53 -20.72
CA GLU A 566 9.41 -48.10 -22.10
C GLU A 566 10.08 -46.76 -22.40
N PHE A 567 10.09 -45.81 -21.45
CA PHE A 567 10.72 -44.50 -21.64
C PHE A 567 12.23 -44.57 -21.46
N THR A 568 12.72 -45.20 -20.38
CA THR A 568 14.16 -45.26 -20.09
C THR A 568 14.95 -46.05 -21.14
N SER A 569 14.33 -47.06 -21.78
CA SER A 569 15.01 -47.86 -22.80
C SER A 569 14.97 -47.25 -24.21
N LYS A 570 13.91 -46.52 -24.55
CA LYS A 570 13.68 -45.99 -25.92
C LYS A 570 13.91 -44.49 -26.06
N THR A 571 14.01 -43.73 -24.97
CA THR A 571 14.05 -42.26 -24.97
C THR A 571 15.17 -41.69 -24.09
N ASP A 572 15.43 -40.39 -24.21
CA ASP A 572 16.30 -39.60 -23.33
C ASP A 572 15.51 -38.79 -22.27
N PHE A 573 14.25 -39.17 -22.03
CA PHE A 573 13.39 -38.48 -21.08
C PHE A 573 13.85 -38.72 -19.65
N MET A 574 13.83 -37.68 -18.83
CA MET A 574 14.31 -37.74 -17.43
C MET A 574 13.19 -38.23 -16.50
N CYS A 575 12.69 -39.44 -16.74
CA CYS A 575 11.52 -39.99 -16.04
C CYS A 575 11.82 -40.52 -14.62
N GLU A 576 13.08 -40.64 -14.23
CA GLU A 576 13.52 -41.07 -12.89
C GLU A 576 13.43 -39.95 -11.83
N SER A 577 12.94 -38.76 -12.21
CA SER A 577 12.72 -37.62 -11.32
C SER A 577 11.71 -37.91 -10.20
N LYS A 578 11.77 -37.16 -9.09
CA LYS A 578 10.83 -37.33 -7.97
C LYS A 578 9.39 -37.07 -8.42
N ILE A 579 8.52 -38.06 -8.25
CA ILE A 579 7.08 -37.93 -8.48
C ILE A 579 6.51 -36.78 -7.62
N PRO A 580 5.70 -35.87 -8.20
CA PRO A 580 5.07 -34.78 -7.48
C PRO A 580 4.26 -35.23 -6.25
N THR A 581 4.03 -34.32 -5.31
CA THR A 581 3.21 -34.60 -4.11
C THR A 581 1.73 -34.30 -4.29
N LYS A 582 1.37 -33.54 -5.33
CA LYS A 582 0.01 -33.09 -5.62
C LYS A 582 -0.22 -33.21 -7.12
N CYS A 583 -1.39 -33.72 -7.50
CA CYS A 583 -1.79 -33.78 -8.92
C CYS A 583 -1.98 -32.37 -9.48
N TYR A 584 -1.44 -32.16 -10.68
CA TYR A 584 -1.58 -30.95 -11.47
C TYR A 584 -3.02 -30.76 -11.99
N CYS A 585 -3.61 -31.83 -12.52
CA CYS A 585 -4.96 -31.82 -13.08
C CYS A 585 -6.04 -32.12 -12.03
N SER A 586 -7.26 -31.67 -12.31
CA SER A 586 -8.44 -32.07 -11.53
C SER A 586 -8.85 -33.51 -11.82
N ASP A 587 -9.53 -34.16 -10.87
CA ASP A 587 -10.05 -35.53 -11.04
C ASP A 587 -10.93 -35.65 -12.30
N THR A 588 -11.73 -34.61 -12.61
CA THR A 588 -12.57 -34.60 -13.82
C THR A 588 -11.76 -34.68 -15.12
N THR A 589 -10.59 -34.04 -15.14
CA THR A 589 -9.69 -34.05 -16.31
C THR A 589 -9.02 -35.42 -16.44
N VAL A 590 -8.60 -36.02 -15.32
CA VAL A 590 -8.02 -37.36 -15.29
C VAL A 590 -9.04 -38.39 -15.79
N GLU A 591 -10.29 -38.34 -15.33
CA GLU A 591 -11.37 -39.20 -15.82
C GLU A 591 -11.64 -39.03 -17.31
N SER A 592 -11.68 -37.78 -17.81
CA SER A 592 -11.86 -37.54 -19.25
C SER A 592 -10.75 -38.14 -20.12
N ILE A 593 -9.53 -38.21 -19.58
CA ILE A 593 -8.41 -38.87 -20.25
C ILE A 593 -8.57 -40.38 -20.17
N ARG A 594 -8.96 -40.94 -19.02
CA ARG A 594 -9.25 -42.37 -18.86
C ARG A 594 -10.33 -42.82 -19.85
N GLU A 595 -11.43 -42.09 -19.97
CA GLU A 595 -12.49 -42.36 -20.94
C GLU A 595 -11.96 -42.37 -22.37
N TRP A 596 -11.10 -41.39 -22.72
CA TRP A 596 -10.48 -41.36 -24.05
C TRP A 596 -9.52 -42.53 -24.27
N LEU A 597 -8.69 -42.89 -23.29
CA LEU A 597 -7.78 -44.04 -23.37
C LEU A 597 -8.56 -45.34 -23.55
N LEU A 598 -9.68 -45.53 -22.84
CA LEU A 598 -10.57 -46.68 -22.99
C LEU A 598 -11.22 -46.73 -24.37
N ALA A 599 -11.69 -45.60 -24.90
CA ALA A 599 -12.24 -45.54 -26.25
C ALA A 599 -11.18 -45.84 -27.32
N THR A 600 -9.94 -45.37 -27.09
CA THR A 600 -8.82 -45.51 -28.02
C THR A 600 -8.23 -46.92 -27.98
N SER A 601 -8.23 -47.60 -26.83
CA SER A 601 -7.71 -48.97 -26.71
C SER A 601 -8.57 -50.01 -27.45
N ILE A 602 -9.86 -49.71 -27.66
CA ILE A 602 -10.78 -50.51 -28.49
C ILE A 602 -10.47 -50.32 -29.99
N ASN A 603 -9.88 -49.18 -30.37
CA ASN A 603 -9.58 -48.86 -31.76
C ASN A 603 -8.27 -49.54 -32.19
N THR A 604 -8.38 -50.62 -32.98
CA THR A 604 -7.22 -51.39 -33.46
C THR A 604 -6.32 -50.63 -34.46
N ASN A 605 -6.71 -49.43 -34.88
CA ASN A 605 -5.95 -48.64 -35.86
C ASN A 605 -4.83 -47.79 -35.24
N ILE A 606 -4.78 -47.67 -33.91
CA ILE A 606 -3.82 -46.82 -33.19
C ILE A 606 -2.81 -47.73 -32.51
N GLU A 607 -1.54 -47.60 -32.88
CA GLU A 607 -0.47 -48.37 -32.26
C GLU A 607 -0.21 -47.81 -30.85
N GLN A 608 -0.23 -48.69 -29.85
CA GLN A 608 -0.11 -48.35 -28.44
C GLN A 608 1.36 -48.35 -27.97
N THR A 609 2.29 -48.02 -28.86
CA THR A 609 3.73 -48.00 -28.59
C THR A 609 4.36 -46.75 -29.19
N LEU A 610 5.49 -46.33 -28.62
CA LEU A 610 6.25 -45.21 -29.19
C LEU A 610 6.82 -45.60 -30.57
N PRO A 611 6.68 -44.75 -31.60
CA PRO A 611 7.28 -44.99 -32.91
C PRO A 611 8.80 -44.89 -32.81
N VAL A 612 9.49 -46.00 -33.04
CA VAL A 612 10.94 -46.09 -32.95
C VAL A 612 11.58 -46.11 -34.33
N GLU A 613 12.75 -45.50 -34.46
CA GLU A 613 13.58 -45.57 -35.65
C GLU A 613 14.34 -46.91 -35.73
N ALA A 614 15.10 -47.12 -36.80
CA ALA A 614 15.89 -48.34 -37.03
C ALA A 614 16.92 -48.65 -35.91
N ASN A 615 17.26 -47.65 -35.09
CA ASN A 615 18.14 -47.78 -33.92
C ASN A 615 17.38 -48.15 -32.63
N ASN A 616 16.08 -48.47 -32.73
CA ASN A 616 15.16 -48.75 -31.62
C ASN A 616 15.02 -47.59 -30.60
N LYS A 617 15.26 -46.35 -31.04
CA LYS A 617 15.06 -45.13 -30.25
C LYS A 617 13.92 -44.31 -30.83
N PHE A 618 13.23 -43.58 -29.97
CA PHE A 618 12.20 -42.63 -30.37
C PHE A 618 12.81 -41.44 -31.13
N GLU A 619 12.12 -40.91 -32.14
CA GLU A 619 12.60 -39.84 -33.03
C GLU A 619 13.13 -38.58 -32.32
N SER A 620 12.62 -38.26 -31.13
CA SER A 620 13.08 -37.10 -30.38
C SER A 620 14.37 -37.35 -29.58
N THR A 621 14.91 -38.57 -29.55
CA THR A 621 16.00 -38.94 -28.63
C THR A 621 17.32 -38.34 -29.05
N LEU A 622 17.97 -37.55 -28.19
CA LEU A 622 19.29 -37.00 -28.47
C LEU A 622 20.38 -38.08 -28.43
N PRO A 623 21.46 -37.95 -29.24
CA PRO A 623 22.60 -38.85 -29.19
C PRO A 623 23.26 -38.87 -27.80
N GLN A 624 23.87 -40.00 -27.42
CA GLN A 624 24.58 -40.10 -26.14
C GLN A 624 25.71 -39.05 -26.03
N ASN A 625 25.86 -38.45 -24.85
CA ASN A 625 26.79 -37.35 -24.53
C ASN A 625 26.49 -35.99 -25.18
N SER A 626 25.31 -35.81 -25.80
CA SER A 626 24.88 -34.50 -26.29
C SER A 626 24.54 -33.56 -25.12
N LYS A 627 24.89 -32.29 -25.24
CA LYS A 627 24.37 -31.23 -24.38
C LYS A 627 22.97 -30.84 -24.84
N PHE A 628 22.18 -30.24 -23.95
CA PHE A 628 20.86 -29.73 -24.32
C PHE A 628 20.91 -28.67 -25.44
N THR A 629 22.03 -27.93 -25.56
CA THR A 629 22.29 -26.98 -26.65
C THR A 629 22.51 -27.61 -28.02
N ASP A 630 22.76 -28.92 -28.07
CA ASP A 630 23.03 -29.62 -29.33
C ASP A 630 21.72 -30.01 -30.05
N ALA A 631 20.57 -29.81 -29.40
CA ALA A 631 19.25 -29.95 -30.01
C ALA A 631 18.90 -28.78 -30.94
N CYS A 632 17.98 -29.03 -31.87
CA CYS A 632 17.40 -27.98 -32.71
C CYS A 632 16.72 -26.91 -31.84
N ILE A 633 17.13 -25.64 -31.96
CA ILE A 633 16.58 -24.56 -31.11
C ILE A 633 15.08 -24.29 -31.34
N ILE A 634 14.51 -24.71 -32.48
CA ILE A 634 13.10 -24.46 -32.83
C ILE A 634 12.18 -25.65 -32.49
N SER A 635 12.68 -26.88 -32.51
CA SER A 635 11.86 -28.07 -32.25
C SER A 635 12.31 -28.88 -31.05
N GLY A 636 13.52 -28.65 -30.54
CA GLY A 636 14.14 -29.42 -29.47
C GLY A 636 14.50 -30.86 -29.86
N TYR A 637 14.45 -31.19 -31.16
CA TYR A 637 14.77 -32.52 -31.69
C TYR A 637 16.26 -32.65 -32.08
N PRO A 638 16.76 -33.88 -32.31
CA PRO A 638 18.09 -34.10 -32.87
C PRO A 638 18.27 -33.36 -34.21
N LEU A 639 19.51 -32.93 -34.48
CA LEU A 639 19.84 -32.24 -35.73
C LEU A 639 19.88 -33.23 -36.90
N GLU A 640 19.13 -32.92 -37.94
CA GLU A 640 19.17 -33.67 -39.21
C GLU A 640 20.33 -33.22 -40.10
N HIS A 641 20.63 -33.96 -41.17
CA HIS A 641 21.68 -33.61 -42.13
C HIS A 641 21.50 -32.21 -42.75
N SER A 642 20.27 -31.69 -42.79
CA SER A 642 19.94 -30.37 -43.32
C SER A 642 19.67 -29.35 -42.19
N ALA A 643 20.73 -28.83 -41.59
CA ALA A 643 20.64 -27.88 -40.49
C ALA A 643 21.15 -26.48 -40.86
N ILE A 644 20.45 -25.46 -40.37
CA ILE A 644 20.79 -24.04 -40.48
C ILE A 644 21.72 -23.68 -39.32
N LYS A 645 22.84 -23.02 -39.65
CA LYS A 645 23.79 -22.48 -38.68
C LYS A 645 23.51 -21.00 -38.44
N PHE A 646 23.87 -20.50 -37.27
CA PHE A 646 23.76 -19.09 -36.91
C PHE A 646 25.15 -18.47 -36.74
N LYS A 647 25.31 -17.18 -37.06
CA LYS A 647 26.64 -16.54 -37.14
C LYS A 647 27.38 -16.41 -35.80
N ASN A 648 26.66 -16.22 -34.70
CA ASN A 648 27.24 -15.82 -33.41
C ASN A 648 27.19 -16.94 -32.35
N SER A 649 26.77 -18.16 -32.72
CA SER A 649 26.62 -19.28 -31.78
C SER A 649 26.90 -20.62 -32.46
N SER A 650 27.22 -21.64 -31.66
CA SER A 650 27.26 -23.04 -32.11
C SER A 650 25.89 -23.69 -32.27
N ASN A 651 24.81 -22.99 -31.91
CA ASN A 651 23.45 -23.52 -31.96
C ASN A 651 22.98 -23.66 -33.42
N MET A 652 22.09 -24.62 -33.68
CA MET A 652 21.61 -24.97 -35.01
C MET A 652 20.10 -25.24 -35.00
N ALA A 653 19.46 -25.12 -36.17
CA ALA A 653 18.03 -25.43 -36.35
C ALA A 653 17.81 -26.33 -37.57
N ASN A 654 16.92 -27.32 -37.46
CA ASN A 654 16.53 -28.13 -38.61
C ASN A 654 15.85 -27.25 -39.66
N LYS A 655 16.31 -27.36 -40.92
CA LYS A 655 15.90 -26.47 -42.02
C LYS A 655 14.38 -26.51 -42.23
N ASP A 656 13.78 -27.69 -42.16
CA ASP A 656 12.34 -27.86 -42.37
C ASP A 656 11.51 -27.25 -41.23
N ASP A 657 11.90 -27.48 -39.98
CA ASP A 657 11.22 -26.91 -38.81
C ASP A 657 11.36 -25.38 -38.79
N TRP A 658 12.54 -24.84 -39.12
CA TRP A 658 12.78 -23.41 -39.26
C TRP A 658 11.92 -22.78 -40.37
N ASN A 659 11.90 -23.38 -41.56
CA ASN A 659 11.11 -22.87 -42.68
C ASN A 659 9.61 -22.90 -42.36
N LYS A 660 9.12 -23.96 -41.72
CA LYS A 660 7.73 -24.05 -41.26
C LYS A 660 7.40 -22.95 -40.26
N TYR A 661 8.29 -22.68 -39.29
CA TYR A 661 8.10 -21.61 -38.33
C TYR A 661 8.08 -20.23 -38.99
N VAL A 662 9.03 -19.96 -39.89
CA VAL A 662 9.09 -18.69 -40.65
C VAL A 662 7.86 -18.50 -41.54
N MET A 663 7.38 -19.56 -42.19
CA MET A 663 6.14 -19.50 -42.96
C MET A 663 4.94 -19.21 -42.05
N ASN A 664 4.84 -19.90 -40.91
CA ASN A 664 3.81 -19.62 -39.90
C ASN A 664 3.84 -18.15 -39.47
N ALA A 665 5.00 -17.63 -39.07
CA ALA A 665 5.17 -16.24 -38.67
C ALA A 665 4.73 -15.23 -39.75
N LYS A 666 5.03 -15.52 -41.03
CA LYS A 666 4.61 -14.68 -42.16
C LYS A 666 3.10 -14.74 -42.42
N VAL A 667 2.50 -15.92 -42.27
CA VAL A 667 1.06 -16.14 -42.51
C VAL A 667 0.23 -15.57 -41.36
N SER A 668 0.67 -15.76 -40.11
CA SER A 668 -0.03 -15.29 -38.92
C SER A 668 0.01 -13.76 -38.78
N LYS A 669 1.09 -13.11 -39.24
CA LYS A 669 1.41 -11.72 -38.95
C LYS A 669 1.35 -11.40 -37.44
N SER A 670 1.64 -12.40 -36.61
CA SER A 670 1.63 -12.28 -35.14
C SER A 670 2.90 -11.55 -34.66
N ASP A 671 2.69 -10.56 -33.80
CA ASP A 671 3.78 -9.83 -33.14
C ASP A 671 4.59 -10.75 -32.21
N GLU A 672 3.95 -11.77 -31.62
CA GLU A 672 4.58 -12.78 -30.78
C GLU A 672 5.57 -13.65 -31.58
N CYS A 673 5.17 -14.12 -32.76
CA CYS A 673 6.07 -14.85 -33.67
C CYS A 673 7.27 -14.00 -34.08
N GLN A 674 7.05 -12.72 -34.39
CA GLN A 674 8.12 -11.80 -34.75
C GLN A 674 9.07 -11.53 -33.57
N ASN A 675 8.55 -11.44 -32.35
CA ASN A 675 9.36 -11.31 -31.14
C ASN A 675 10.23 -12.54 -30.90
N VAL A 676 9.71 -13.75 -31.14
CA VAL A 676 10.52 -14.98 -31.09
C VAL A 676 11.68 -14.94 -32.07
N MET A 677 11.42 -14.57 -33.33
CA MET A 677 12.46 -14.46 -34.36
C MET A 677 13.53 -13.44 -33.95
N THR A 678 13.09 -12.26 -33.48
CA THR A 678 13.99 -11.20 -33.01
C THR A 678 14.84 -11.65 -31.82
N PHE A 679 14.26 -12.45 -30.92
CA PHE A 679 15.00 -13.04 -29.80
C PHE A 679 16.04 -14.06 -30.27
N ILE A 680 15.70 -14.94 -31.22
CA ILE A 680 16.64 -15.92 -31.77
C ILE A 680 17.82 -15.21 -32.45
N ASP A 681 17.56 -14.15 -33.22
CA ASP A 681 18.60 -13.32 -33.82
C ASP A 681 19.49 -12.65 -32.77
N LYS A 682 18.90 -12.18 -31.65
CA LYS A 682 19.66 -11.61 -30.53
C LYS A 682 20.53 -12.64 -29.80
N TRP A 683 20.03 -13.86 -29.64
CA TRP A 683 20.73 -14.94 -28.95
C TRP A 683 21.84 -15.54 -29.82
N ASN A 684 21.54 -15.87 -31.08
CA ASN A 684 22.39 -16.70 -31.93
C ASN A 684 23.03 -15.93 -33.11
N GLY A 685 22.57 -14.70 -33.37
CA GLY A 685 22.87 -13.98 -34.61
C GLY A 685 21.96 -14.44 -35.78
N PRO A 686 22.03 -13.77 -36.94
CA PRO A 686 21.18 -14.13 -38.08
C PRO A 686 21.58 -15.48 -38.67
N PRO A 687 20.63 -16.21 -39.30
CA PRO A 687 20.91 -17.48 -39.97
C PRO A 687 21.88 -17.27 -41.14
N THR A 688 22.81 -18.20 -41.35
CA THR A 688 23.72 -18.18 -42.51
C THR A 688 22.97 -18.62 -43.76
N SER A 689 22.94 -17.77 -44.79
CA SER A 689 22.39 -18.13 -46.10
C SER A 689 23.25 -19.19 -46.79
N PRO A 690 22.67 -20.15 -47.53
CA PRO A 690 23.42 -21.21 -48.23
C PRO A 690 24.29 -20.74 -49.42
N SER A 691 24.56 -19.44 -49.55
CA SER A 691 25.32 -18.83 -50.65
C SER A 691 26.72 -18.33 -50.26
N SER A 692 27.24 -18.70 -49.08
CA SER A 692 28.61 -18.33 -48.66
C SER A 692 29.45 -19.52 -48.20
N LEU A 693 29.34 -20.64 -48.92
CA LEU A 693 30.35 -21.71 -48.90
C LEU A 693 31.13 -21.67 -50.21
N THR A 694 31.95 -20.63 -50.37
CA THR A 694 33.13 -20.69 -51.24
C THR A 694 34.30 -21.09 -50.36
N LEU A 695 34.80 -22.32 -50.59
CA LEU A 695 36.17 -22.80 -50.42
C LEU A 695 37.02 -22.12 -49.33
N ILE A 696 37.25 -22.85 -48.23
CA ILE A 696 38.60 -23.10 -47.70
C ILE A 696 38.70 -24.58 -47.39
#